data_AF-A0A0G0L9W6-F1
#
_entry.id   AF-A0A0G0L9W6-F1
#
_cell.length_a   1.000
_cell.length_b   1.000
_cell.length_c   1.000
_cell.angle_alpha   90.00
_cell.angle_beta   90.00
_cell.angle_gamma   90.00
#
_symmetry.space_group_name_H-M   'P 1'
#
loop_
_entity.id
_entity.type
_entity.pdbx_description
1 polymer ?
#
loop_
_entity_poly.entity_id
_entity_poly.type
_entity_poly.pdbx_seq_one_letter_code
_entity_poly.pdbx_strand_id
1 'polypeptide(L)'
;MYMRVKIALSVIVGLLSFLSAFGIDTSYAQTSSDWYMAGANPARTSWVSEEPTFPNHFDGNYVLWYRPIEAYIPQHVQLVTVNDIVYVSTGRGLYALNANNGQTVWTFNTQLPLGNSPTVFDGIVYVGGFDHQLYALNANSGVKLWSHEADGGFSANPIVIRDQNTNNQTLVLVGNRDGYFYAIGGQGHPQAGQVVWRYSAGSPLTTSAAYANGIIYFSDLLNRFYALRVSPSASDRDVWVTLPQLGEPYASYWPVVFRDKVVFGKSESYRDGNRPGSASLNATGGQQTGHAERRDVAGLSPDGTLGTNLGPQSWSGGYSVVDMIYAREYLEEPTEAERISDPAGMNRYGHKPWRRQYFVINQSDGSEYTWDSDNDGLAEYLPVLLWRAESGPMYPPAVGGNGLLYIPGANYFGTPPNGSVRGYVSAWNPSFPNMLAYADNENYARDEPNAISMGGRLLFTSLCCDRLIFSIPTDRSLGSLFSPFSFWRYTLGGSGKAPGYDEMWYVMPVAIDRHQSTYVGALDWYGTSSDGIKTMNATYNSHGSQNSLVPHRGKLFIHRSNAIVALGTSTPLGKIPYLPVTTATSSVKVPNLTSKLDQEVQKMISAGLLKPGYHVQGQFALSLFGNLTTYFENPGDTLLALSLAYPHISDNLKSQLAQYLSQEVTAYWDSAAYSTRGWTEGVSRHPVPQAPEVERDFTNFPKVLNTNAALWQYPQINLYALWKYAQNVPESQRLSNQRLYQIAKSKVRAVPNPPVQYYATLEEYFTQFPYEHNGWIGGYIGYLNLQRLTYNLGSNSACTDLPSTEQTSCTTARTNLDRILPMRTQVFSKDSSYAYDRSVQHKLDTPRNYIWMTQELADYLVQQIPDKINQAMTEIQYLNQYWFVSRFENDMGESSHSTLWNYGPLFQAKAWLLKERREELVKYLDVPAFERGDLFYIQNLVTAIEAPSSGGPTATPIPIPGDANSDGRVDGVDYVIWLSHFNQNTGNGARDGDFNNDRVTNGADYVIWITNYTS
;
A
#
# COMPACT_ATOMS: atom_id res chain seq x y z
N MET A 1 19.41 35.02 29.99
CA MET A 1 19.75 33.93 29.03
C MET A 1 20.81 32.97 29.59
N TYR A 2 21.92 33.44 30.15
CA TYR A 2 23.00 32.61 30.73
C TYR A 2 22.60 31.73 31.95
N MET A 3 21.60 32.13 32.75
CA MET A 3 21.19 31.40 33.96
C MET A 3 20.27 30.19 33.68
N ARG A 4 19.48 30.22 32.60
CA ARG A 4 18.60 29.09 32.20
C ARG A 4 19.38 27.93 31.57
N VAL A 5 20.51 28.23 30.90
CA VAL A 5 21.40 27.21 30.32
C VAL A 5 22.14 26.41 31.40
N LYS A 6 22.59 27.05 32.49
CA LYS A 6 23.27 26.35 33.60
C LYS A 6 22.32 25.45 34.40
N ILE A 7 21.06 25.85 34.59
CA ILE A 7 20.07 25.01 35.29
C ILE A 7 19.69 23.81 34.43
N ALA A 8 19.49 23.99 33.12
CA ALA A 8 19.27 22.88 32.19
C ALA A 8 20.46 21.92 32.15
N LEU A 9 21.70 22.40 32.05
CA LEU A 9 22.90 21.55 32.04
C LEU A 9 23.09 20.77 33.35
N SER A 10 22.82 21.40 34.50
CA SER A 10 23.00 20.75 35.82
C SER A 10 21.93 19.69 36.09
N VAL A 11 20.70 19.90 35.60
CA VAL A 11 19.62 18.91 35.67
C VAL A 11 19.88 17.75 34.70
N ILE A 12 20.41 18.02 33.50
CA ILE A 12 20.79 16.99 32.51
C ILE A 12 21.94 16.12 33.03
N VAL A 13 22.99 16.73 33.60
CA VAL A 13 24.12 15.98 34.19
C VAL A 13 23.67 15.20 35.44
N GLY A 14 22.75 15.76 36.24
CA GLY A 14 22.12 15.05 37.36
C GLY A 14 21.30 13.84 36.93
N LEU A 15 20.51 13.95 35.86
CA LEU A 15 19.73 12.84 35.28
C LEU A 15 20.63 11.76 34.68
N LEU A 16 21.67 12.14 33.92
CA LEU A 16 22.65 11.20 33.35
C LEU A 16 23.39 10.41 34.44
N SER A 17 23.74 11.08 35.54
CA SER A 17 24.37 10.45 36.70
C SER A 17 23.42 9.48 37.42
N PHE A 18 22.14 9.84 37.56
CA PHE A 18 21.13 8.98 38.19
C PHE A 18 20.76 7.77 37.32
N LEU A 19 20.73 7.92 35.99
CA LEU A 19 20.42 6.84 35.03
C LEU A 19 21.61 5.88 34.87
N SER A 20 22.85 6.37 34.91
CA SER A 20 24.06 5.52 34.89
C SER A 20 24.17 4.59 36.10
N ALA A 21 23.64 5.00 37.27
CA ALA A 21 23.62 4.18 38.49
C ALA A 21 22.71 2.94 38.40
N PHE A 22 21.80 2.89 37.42
CA PHE A 22 20.92 1.74 37.14
C PHE A 22 21.30 0.96 35.88
N GLY A 23 22.48 1.21 35.29
CA GLY A 23 22.95 0.49 34.10
C GLY A 23 22.22 0.84 32.80
N ILE A 24 21.57 2.00 32.73
CA ILE A 24 20.81 2.49 31.57
C ILE A 24 21.80 3.21 30.63
N ASP A 25 22.10 2.60 29.47
CA ASP A 25 22.87 3.26 28.40
C ASP A 25 21.97 4.26 27.66
N THR A 26 22.16 5.54 27.95
CA THR A 26 21.36 6.65 27.41
C THR A 26 22.02 7.35 26.23
N SER A 27 23.11 6.81 25.67
CA SER A 27 23.81 7.43 24.54
C SER A 27 22.95 7.57 23.27
N TYR A 28 21.86 6.79 23.16
CA TYR A 28 20.90 6.79 22.06
C TYR A 28 19.52 7.40 22.42
N ALA A 29 19.38 7.96 23.63
CA ALA A 29 18.12 8.32 24.24
C ALA A 29 17.74 9.80 24.05
N GLN A 30 16.48 10.05 23.68
CA GLN A 30 15.91 11.40 23.65
C GLN A 30 15.48 11.84 25.05
N THR A 31 16.09 12.90 25.57
CA THR A 31 15.75 13.47 26.89
C THR A 31 14.60 14.49 26.86
N SER A 32 14.08 14.79 25.66
CA SER A 32 12.92 15.67 25.47
C SER A 32 11.62 14.88 25.59
N SER A 33 10.55 15.56 26.02
CA SER A 33 9.17 15.08 25.92
C SER A 33 8.57 15.21 24.51
N ASP A 34 9.24 15.93 23.61
CA ASP A 34 8.80 16.04 22.22
C ASP A 34 9.06 14.74 21.48
N TRP A 35 8.16 14.34 20.58
CA TRP A 35 8.31 13.27 19.60
C TRP A 35 8.38 13.91 18.22
N TYR A 36 9.55 14.44 17.85
CA TYR A 36 9.65 15.40 16.75
C TYR A 36 9.83 14.79 15.35
N MET A 37 9.97 13.47 15.24
CA MET A 37 10.02 12.73 13.97
C MET A 37 9.59 11.29 14.18
N ALA A 38 9.36 10.55 13.09
CA ALA A 38 9.10 9.11 13.17
C ALA A 38 10.21 8.37 13.93
N GLY A 39 9.87 7.38 14.76
CA GLY A 39 10.84 6.69 15.62
C GLY A 39 11.46 7.59 16.71
N ALA A 40 10.83 8.72 17.04
CA ALA A 40 11.20 9.73 18.05
C ALA A 40 12.46 10.57 17.77
N ASN A 41 13.50 9.97 17.17
CA ASN A 41 14.83 10.56 17.02
C ASN A 41 15.53 10.06 15.73
N PRO A 42 16.69 10.64 15.33
CA PRO A 42 17.38 10.24 14.11
C PRO A 42 17.80 8.76 14.08
N ALA A 43 18.12 8.16 15.22
CA ALA A 43 18.47 6.74 15.35
C ALA A 43 17.24 5.80 15.26
N ARG A 44 16.02 6.37 15.25
CA ARG A 44 14.73 5.71 15.14
C ARG A 44 14.44 4.70 16.26
N THR A 45 14.89 4.98 17.49
CA THR A 45 14.75 4.05 18.61
C THR A 45 13.32 3.86 19.12
N SER A 46 12.38 4.71 18.71
CA SER A 46 10.98 4.70 19.19
C SER A 46 10.87 4.84 20.72
N TRP A 47 11.81 5.57 21.33
CA TRP A 47 11.90 5.78 22.78
C TRP A 47 12.13 7.26 23.12
N VAL A 48 11.47 7.73 24.18
CA VAL A 48 11.73 9.01 24.86
C VAL A 48 11.85 8.82 26.37
N SER A 49 12.52 9.74 27.08
CA SER A 49 12.70 9.64 28.53
C SER A 49 11.43 9.91 29.34
N GLU A 50 10.41 10.49 28.71
CA GLU A 50 9.17 10.82 29.36
C GLU A 50 8.38 9.56 29.73
N GLU A 51 8.02 9.42 31.01
CA GLU A 51 7.12 8.38 31.49
C GLU A 51 5.73 8.97 31.83
N PRO A 52 4.70 8.70 31.02
CA PRO A 52 3.33 9.06 31.35
C PRO A 52 2.83 8.30 32.59
N THR A 53 2.09 8.98 33.47
CA THR A 53 1.58 8.38 34.71
C THR A 53 0.08 8.10 34.64
N PHE A 54 -0.32 6.88 34.98
CA PHE A 54 -1.71 6.42 34.98
C PHE A 54 -2.04 5.75 36.32
N PRO A 55 -2.90 6.36 37.18
CA PRO A 55 -3.14 5.88 38.54
C PRO A 55 -3.81 4.51 38.67
N ASN A 56 -4.80 4.19 37.79
CA ASN A 56 -5.67 3.02 37.93
C ASN A 56 -5.79 2.23 36.62
N HIS A 57 -4.80 1.39 36.32
CA HIS A 57 -4.60 0.75 35.02
C HIS A 57 -5.68 -0.24 34.50
N PHE A 58 -6.87 -0.29 35.12
CA PHE A 58 -7.98 -1.20 34.78
C PHE A 58 -9.33 -0.51 34.49
N ASP A 59 -9.51 0.79 34.74
CA ASP A 59 -10.84 1.45 34.69
C ASP A 59 -11.22 2.07 33.32
N GLY A 60 -10.53 1.68 32.23
CA GLY A 60 -11.08 1.67 30.88
C GLY A 60 -11.51 2.99 30.20
N ASN A 61 -11.35 4.17 30.82
CA ASN A 61 -11.70 5.44 30.17
C ASN A 61 -10.64 6.53 30.33
N TYR A 62 -9.51 6.34 29.65
CA TYR A 62 -8.42 7.31 29.58
C TYR A 62 -8.56 8.29 28.42
N VAL A 63 -9.64 8.23 27.63
CA VAL A 63 -9.82 9.11 26.47
C VAL A 63 -10.05 10.55 26.95
N LEU A 64 -9.09 11.43 26.68
CA LEU A 64 -9.22 12.86 26.94
C LEU A 64 -10.07 13.52 25.88
N TRP A 65 -9.66 13.39 24.63
CA TRP A 65 -10.37 13.91 23.49
C TRP A 65 -10.09 13.02 22.29
N TYR A 66 -11.03 13.03 21.34
CA TYR A 66 -10.82 12.42 20.04
C TYR A 66 -11.43 13.30 18.96
N ARG A 67 -10.86 13.23 17.76
CA ARG A 67 -11.30 14.02 16.62
C ARG A 67 -11.34 13.18 15.35
N PRO A 68 -12.54 12.95 14.79
CA PRO A 68 -12.65 12.38 13.46
C PRO A 68 -12.24 13.40 12.39
N ILE A 69 -11.55 12.93 11.36
CA ILE A 69 -11.07 13.69 10.21
C ILE A 69 -11.61 13.02 8.94
N GLU A 70 -12.03 13.81 7.96
CA GLU A 70 -12.52 13.26 6.69
C GLU A 70 -11.39 12.65 5.85
N ALA A 71 -10.26 13.38 5.76
CA ALA A 71 -9.11 12.96 4.97
C ALA A 71 -8.54 11.63 5.50
N TYR A 72 -8.29 10.69 4.58
CA TYR A 72 -7.71 9.40 4.92
C TYR A 72 -6.33 9.57 5.57
N ILE A 73 -6.11 8.92 6.72
CA ILE A 73 -4.81 8.86 7.39
C ILE A 73 -4.19 7.50 7.10
N PRO A 74 -3.07 7.42 6.35
CA PRO A 74 -2.40 6.15 6.15
C PRO A 74 -1.99 5.53 7.47
N GLN A 75 -2.17 4.21 7.56
CA GLN A 75 -1.96 3.46 8.79
C GLN A 75 -0.51 3.44 9.28
N HIS A 76 0.46 3.82 8.44
CA HIS A 76 1.88 3.94 8.78
C HIS A 76 2.32 5.36 9.16
N VAL A 77 1.42 6.36 9.12
CA VAL A 77 1.73 7.74 9.54
C VAL A 77 1.78 7.81 11.07
N GLN A 78 2.97 7.71 11.65
CA GLN A 78 3.15 7.99 13.07
C GLN A 78 2.87 9.48 13.37
N LEU A 79 2.13 9.74 14.45
CA LEU A 79 1.88 11.10 14.93
C LEU A 79 3.18 11.75 15.43
N VAL A 80 3.33 13.05 15.18
CA VAL A 80 4.47 13.84 15.65
C VAL A 80 3.96 14.89 16.63
N THR A 81 4.57 14.97 17.81
CA THR A 81 4.13 15.83 18.91
C THR A 81 5.25 16.75 19.37
N VAL A 82 5.12 18.06 19.14
CA VAL A 82 6.13 19.05 19.53
C VAL A 82 5.43 20.29 20.07
N ASN A 83 5.88 20.78 21.23
CA ASN A 83 5.36 22.03 21.81
C ASN A 83 3.82 22.10 21.91
N ASP A 84 3.17 21.05 22.42
CA ASP A 84 1.71 20.93 22.51
C ASP A 84 0.96 20.96 21.16
N ILE A 85 1.64 20.68 20.05
CA ILE A 85 1.01 20.52 18.73
C ILE A 85 1.19 19.07 18.26
N VAL A 86 0.11 18.47 17.78
CA VAL A 86 0.05 17.17 17.13
C VAL A 86 -0.01 17.40 15.62
N TYR A 87 0.94 16.84 14.87
CA TYR A 87 1.00 16.92 13.42
C TYR A 87 0.58 15.60 12.78
N VAL A 88 -0.29 15.67 11.77
CA VAL A 88 -0.90 14.51 11.11
C VAL A 88 -0.87 14.68 9.59
N SER A 89 -0.14 13.81 8.90
CA SER A 89 -0.16 13.72 7.44
C SER A 89 -1.36 12.90 6.98
N THR A 90 -2.04 13.35 5.92
CA THR A 90 -3.26 12.71 5.40
C THR A 90 -3.28 12.70 3.87
N GLY A 91 -4.28 12.05 3.29
CA GLY A 91 -4.54 12.07 1.86
C GLY A 91 -4.91 13.43 1.26
N ARG A 92 -5.08 14.47 2.09
CA ARG A 92 -5.43 15.84 1.66
C ARG A 92 -4.46 16.91 2.15
N GLY A 93 -3.40 16.52 2.84
CA GLY A 93 -2.39 17.44 3.37
C GLY A 93 -2.09 17.22 4.84
N LEU A 94 -1.45 18.22 5.45
CA LEU A 94 -0.96 18.19 6.81
C LEU A 94 -1.88 18.98 7.73
N TYR A 95 -2.24 18.38 8.86
CA TYR A 95 -3.04 18.99 9.91
C TYR A 95 -2.20 19.20 11.16
N ALA A 96 -2.30 20.38 11.77
CA ALA A 96 -1.71 20.70 13.07
C ALA A 96 -2.83 20.95 14.09
N LEU A 97 -2.85 20.13 15.14
CA LEU A 97 -3.88 20.14 16.18
C LEU A 97 -3.28 20.46 17.53
N ASN A 98 -4.02 21.17 18.38
CA ASN A 98 -3.60 21.44 19.75
C ASN A 98 -3.71 20.15 20.58
N ALA A 99 -2.60 19.74 21.21
CA ALA A 99 -2.50 18.50 21.99
C ALA A 99 -3.40 18.48 23.24
N ASN A 100 -3.83 19.65 23.73
CA ASN A 100 -4.69 19.77 24.90
C ASN A 100 -6.17 19.62 24.60
N ASN A 101 -6.64 20.07 23.43
CA ASN A 101 -8.07 20.15 23.14
C ASN A 101 -8.48 19.69 21.73
N GLY A 102 -7.55 19.19 20.92
CA GLY A 102 -7.80 18.69 19.57
C GLY A 102 -8.21 19.75 18.55
N GLN A 103 -8.27 21.04 18.92
CA GLN A 103 -8.65 22.12 18.01
C GLN A 103 -7.58 22.32 16.93
N THR A 104 -8.02 22.70 15.72
CA THR A 104 -7.11 23.00 14.62
C THR A 104 -6.29 24.24 14.96
N VAL A 105 -4.96 24.14 14.89
CA VAL A 105 -4.06 25.28 14.91
C VAL A 105 -3.94 25.84 13.48
N TRP A 106 -3.63 24.98 12.52
CA TRP A 106 -3.58 25.30 11.09
C TRP A 106 -3.69 24.02 10.25
N THR A 107 -3.94 24.18 8.95
CA THR A 107 -3.88 23.11 7.95
C THR A 107 -3.04 23.56 6.75
N PHE A 108 -2.40 22.60 6.08
CA PHE A 108 -1.67 22.81 4.84
C PHE A 108 -2.11 21.77 3.82
N ASN A 109 -2.83 22.21 2.78
CA ASN A 109 -3.45 21.31 1.83
C ASN A 109 -2.49 20.94 0.70
N THR A 110 -2.51 19.67 0.29
CA THR A 110 -1.77 19.17 -0.88
C THR A 110 -2.73 18.61 -1.92
N GLN A 111 -2.28 18.63 -3.18
CA GLN A 111 -3.11 18.12 -4.29
C GLN A 111 -3.16 16.59 -4.32
N LEU A 112 -2.01 15.98 -4.07
CA LEU A 112 -1.89 14.54 -3.91
C LEU A 112 -1.56 14.22 -2.45
N PRO A 113 -1.84 12.98 -2.04
CA PRO A 113 -1.63 12.58 -0.66
C PRO A 113 -0.23 12.82 -0.10
N LEU A 114 -0.17 13.13 1.19
CA LEU A 114 1.07 13.02 1.96
C LEU A 114 1.27 11.57 2.36
N GLY A 115 2.37 10.97 1.93
CA GLY A 115 2.61 9.54 2.08
C GLY A 115 3.27 9.12 3.40
N ASN A 116 3.63 10.05 4.29
CA ASN A 116 4.50 9.74 5.43
C ASN A 116 4.37 10.78 6.56
N SER A 117 4.89 10.47 7.75
CA SER A 117 4.98 11.38 8.89
C SER A 117 5.90 12.57 8.63
N PRO A 118 5.60 13.75 9.22
CA PRO A 118 6.47 14.91 9.14
C PRO A 118 7.70 14.77 10.06
N THR A 119 8.64 15.71 9.94
CA THR A 119 9.64 16.00 10.98
C THR A 119 9.53 17.45 11.39
N VAL A 120 9.48 17.73 12.69
CA VAL A 120 9.54 19.08 13.25
C VAL A 120 10.94 19.32 13.79
N PHE A 121 11.63 20.35 13.33
CA PHE A 121 12.96 20.69 13.83
C PHE A 121 13.13 22.20 13.85
N ASP A 122 13.53 22.77 14.99
CA ASP A 122 13.70 24.22 15.20
C ASP A 122 12.50 25.08 14.75
N GLY A 123 11.28 24.62 15.04
CA GLY A 123 10.07 25.36 14.67
C GLY A 123 9.70 25.31 13.19
N ILE A 124 10.27 24.35 12.45
CA ILE A 124 9.99 24.10 11.03
C ILE A 124 9.49 22.67 10.86
N VAL A 125 8.41 22.49 10.09
CA VAL A 125 7.89 21.19 9.70
C VAL A 125 8.40 20.84 8.31
N TYR A 126 8.97 19.65 8.16
CA TYR A 126 9.39 19.08 6.88
C TYR A 126 8.54 17.86 6.56
N VAL A 127 7.92 17.84 5.38
CA VAL A 127 7.03 16.73 4.96
C VAL A 127 7.02 16.56 3.45
N GLY A 128 7.06 15.31 2.99
CA GLY A 128 7.04 14.95 1.58
C GLY A 128 5.68 14.38 1.16
N GLY A 129 5.33 14.54 -0.11
CA GLY A 129 4.09 14.00 -0.67
C GLY A 129 4.28 13.30 -2.03
N PHE A 130 3.21 12.63 -2.45
CA PHE A 130 3.09 12.02 -3.78
C PHE A 130 2.89 13.06 -4.90
N ASP A 131 2.78 14.34 -4.56
CA ASP A 131 2.85 15.48 -5.47
C ASP A 131 4.28 15.84 -5.91
N HIS A 132 5.26 14.99 -5.56
CA HIS A 132 6.68 15.12 -5.87
C HIS A 132 7.37 16.27 -5.13
N GLN A 133 6.72 16.78 -4.08
CA GLN A 133 7.21 17.92 -3.33
C GLN A 133 7.65 17.51 -1.92
N LEU A 134 8.80 18.03 -1.50
CA LEU A 134 9.19 18.13 -0.09
C LEU A 134 8.96 19.57 0.37
N TYR A 135 8.11 19.76 1.37
CA TYR A 135 7.73 21.06 1.91
C TYR A 135 8.49 21.38 3.19
N ALA A 136 8.86 22.65 3.36
CA ALA A 136 9.22 23.21 4.66
C ALA A 136 8.19 24.27 5.05
N LEU A 137 7.57 24.10 6.22
CA LEU A 137 6.50 24.94 6.73
C LEU A 137 6.87 25.52 8.08
N ASN A 138 6.41 26.71 8.41
CA ASN A 138 6.51 27.22 9.77
C ASN A 138 5.63 26.37 10.71
N ALA A 139 6.20 25.83 11.79
CA ALA A 139 5.51 24.90 12.67
C ALA A 139 4.33 25.50 13.44
N ASN A 140 4.31 26.83 13.62
CA ASN A 140 3.27 27.52 14.37
C ASN A 140 2.12 28.04 13.47
N SER A 141 2.38 28.29 12.18
CA SER A 141 1.40 28.91 11.27
C SER A 141 1.05 28.08 10.04
N GLY A 142 1.81 27.03 9.72
CA GLY A 142 1.63 26.24 8.50
C GLY A 142 2.06 26.96 7.22
N VAL A 143 2.59 28.18 7.32
CA VAL A 143 3.05 28.96 6.16
C VAL A 143 4.22 28.25 5.48
N LYS A 144 4.08 27.97 4.18
CA LYS A 144 5.15 27.42 3.35
C LYS A 144 6.32 28.39 3.25
N LEU A 145 7.50 27.93 3.65
CA LEU A 145 8.76 28.67 3.57
C LEU A 145 9.46 28.38 2.25
N TRP A 146 9.54 27.10 1.89
CA TRP A 146 10.07 26.63 0.61
C TRP A 146 9.53 25.24 0.29
N SER A 147 9.74 24.80 -0.95
CA SER A 147 9.50 23.43 -1.39
C SER A 147 10.58 22.96 -2.36
N HIS A 148 10.88 21.67 -2.37
CA HIS A 148 11.80 21.02 -3.30
C HIS A 148 11.03 20.00 -4.17
N GLU A 149 11.23 20.05 -5.48
CA GLU A 149 10.61 19.18 -6.49
C GLU A 149 11.58 18.05 -6.87
N ALA A 150 11.10 16.81 -6.86
CA ALA A 150 11.82 15.61 -7.33
C ALA A 150 11.12 14.95 -8.53
N ASP A 151 11.75 13.95 -9.15
CA ASP A 151 11.17 13.27 -10.31
C ASP A 151 10.07 12.26 -9.95
N GLY A 152 10.02 11.84 -8.68
CA GLY A 152 9.02 10.93 -8.13
C GLY A 152 8.48 11.41 -6.77
N GLY A 153 7.44 10.73 -6.28
CA GLY A 153 6.81 11.03 -4.99
C GLY A 153 7.69 10.69 -3.79
N PHE A 154 7.49 11.42 -2.69
CA PHE A 154 8.10 11.10 -1.40
C PHE A 154 7.20 10.14 -0.61
N SER A 155 7.74 8.97 -0.28
CA SER A 155 7.07 7.96 0.56
C SER A 155 7.81 7.72 1.89
N ALA A 156 9.01 8.29 2.05
CA ALA A 156 9.88 8.12 3.20
C ALA A 156 9.76 9.31 4.17
N ASN A 157 9.81 9.02 5.48
CA ASN A 157 9.85 10.07 6.50
C ASN A 157 11.19 10.84 6.41
N PRO A 158 11.19 12.19 6.34
CA PRO A 158 12.43 12.95 6.35
C PRO A 158 13.15 12.76 7.70
N ILE A 159 14.49 12.81 7.68
CA ILE A 159 15.31 13.04 8.88
C ILE A 159 15.85 14.46 8.77
N VAL A 160 15.84 15.21 9.86
CA VAL A 160 16.49 16.53 9.92
C VAL A 160 17.58 16.47 10.97
N ILE A 161 18.81 16.82 10.56
CA ILE A 161 19.98 16.81 11.43
C ILE A 161 20.71 18.15 11.40
N ARG A 162 21.35 18.45 12.53
CA ARG A 162 22.32 19.53 12.67
C ARG A 162 23.35 19.12 13.72
N ASP A 163 24.53 18.72 13.27
CA ASP A 163 25.63 18.30 14.15
C ASP A 163 27.01 18.62 13.55
N GLN A 164 28.07 18.15 14.19
CA GLN A 164 29.45 18.36 13.72
C GLN A 164 29.71 17.81 12.32
N ASN A 165 29.04 16.73 11.90
CA ASN A 165 29.21 16.13 10.57
C ASN A 165 28.53 16.98 9.49
N THR A 166 27.57 17.82 9.86
CA THR A 166 26.95 18.80 8.96
C THR A 166 27.54 20.21 9.09
N ASN A 167 28.69 20.36 9.75
CA ASN A 167 29.27 21.66 10.13
C ASN A 167 28.27 22.57 10.87
N ASN A 168 27.41 21.96 11.69
CA ASN A 168 26.30 22.59 12.39
C ASN A 168 25.30 23.32 11.46
N GLN A 169 25.19 22.90 10.21
CA GLN A 169 24.16 23.37 9.29
C GLN A 169 22.99 22.38 9.24
N THR A 170 21.77 22.88 9.06
CA THR A 170 20.58 22.02 8.96
C THR A 170 20.57 21.27 7.63
N LEU A 171 20.47 19.95 7.66
CA LEU A 171 20.22 19.13 6.47
C LEU A 171 18.92 18.33 6.64
N VAL A 172 18.15 18.25 5.56
CA VAL A 172 17.01 17.34 5.43
C VAL A 172 17.45 16.16 4.56
N LEU A 173 17.38 14.97 5.12
CA LEU A 173 17.81 13.71 4.52
C LEU A 173 16.57 12.85 4.24
N VAL A 174 16.37 12.43 2.98
CA VAL A 174 15.17 11.69 2.59
C VAL A 174 15.39 10.86 1.32
N GLY A 175 14.88 9.63 1.32
CA GLY A 175 14.79 8.79 0.12
C GLY A 175 13.58 9.16 -0.74
N ASN A 176 13.70 9.00 -2.06
CA ASN A 176 12.61 9.27 -3.00
C ASN A 176 12.35 8.05 -3.91
N ARG A 177 11.12 7.96 -4.43
CA ARG A 177 10.70 6.90 -5.34
C ARG A 177 11.44 6.94 -6.69
N ASP A 178 12.05 8.07 -7.06
CA ASP A 178 12.93 8.19 -8.24
C ASP A 178 14.27 7.45 -8.12
N GLY A 179 14.55 6.86 -6.95
CA GLY A 179 15.76 6.08 -6.68
C GLY A 179 16.96 6.91 -6.24
N TYR A 180 16.76 8.18 -5.89
CA TYR A 180 17.75 9.03 -5.26
C TYR A 180 17.51 9.18 -3.75
N PHE A 181 18.61 9.14 -3.00
CA PHE A 181 18.67 9.64 -1.64
C PHE A 181 19.13 11.10 -1.66
N TYR A 182 18.32 12.01 -1.13
CA TYR A 182 18.57 13.45 -1.16
C TYR A 182 19.09 13.97 0.18
N ALA A 183 20.07 14.86 0.11
CA ALA A 183 20.38 15.81 1.17
C ALA A 183 20.09 17.23 0.70
N ILE A 184 19.12 17.86 1.35
CA ILE A 184 18.60 19.18 1.00
C ILE A 184 18.95 20.14 2.12
N GLY A 185 19.34 21.36 1.77
CA GLY A 185 19.59 22.39 2.76
C GLY A 185 18.33 22.69 3.55
N GLY A 186 18.37 22.48 4.86
CA GLY A 186 17.26 22.82 5.76
C GLY A 186 17.08 24.33 5.93
N GLN A 187 16.08 24.75 6.69
CA GLN A 187 15.92 26.16 7.04
C GLN A 187 17.18 26.69 7.75
N GLY A 188 17.64 27.87 7.30
CA GLY A 188 18.87 28.51 7.77
C GLY A 188 20.15 28.00 7.11
N HIS A 189 20.08 26.95 6.27
CA HIS A 189 21.21 26.53 5.43
C HIS A 189 21.42 27.55 4.28
N PRO A 190 22.67 27.82 3.84
CA PRO A 190 22.93 28.70 2.69
C PRO A 190 22.25 28.27 1.38
N GLN A 191 21.97 26.97 1.26
CA GLN A 191 21.26 26.31 0.15
C GLN A 191 19.86 25.82 0.58
N ALA A 192 19.13 26.60 1.40
CA ALA A 192 17.81 26.20 1.88
C ALA A 192 16.86 25.82 0.73
N GLY A 193 16.24 24.64 0.83
CA GLY A 193 15.34 24.08 -0.19
C GLY A 193 16.03 23.58 -1.46
N GLN A 194 17.36 23.63 -1.54
CA GLN A 194 18.14 23.16 -2.66
C GLN A 194 18.91 21.89 -2.31
N VAL A 195 19.16 21.05 -3.33
CA VAL A 195 19.99 19.84 -3.18
C VAL A 195 21.42 20.26 -2.85
N VAL A 196 21.92 19.82 -1.70
CA VAL A 196 23.33 19.92 -1.32
C VAL A 196 24.10 18.79 -2.00
N TRP A 197 23.56 17.57 -1.92
CA TRP A 197 24.01 16.41 -2.68
C TRP A 197 22.87 15.40 -2.84
N ARG A 198 23.02 14.46 -3.78
CA ARG A 198 22.15 13.28 -3.89
C ARG A 198 22.99 12.03 -4.22
N TYR A 199 22.48 10.86 -3.84
CA TYR A 199 23.08 9.55 -4.10
C TYR A 199 22.11 8.69 -4.91
N SER A 200 22.57 8.08 -6.01
CA SER A 200 21.73 7.18 -6.82
C SER A 200 21.82 5.77 -6.27
N ALA A 201 20.74 5.27 -5.68
CA ALA A 201 20.65 3.88 -5.25
C ALA A 201 20.33 2.94 -6.43
N GLY A 202 19.76 3.46 -7.53
CA GLY A 202 19.41 2.68 -8.72
C GLY A 202 18.06 1.97 -8.64
N SER A 203 17.32 2.15 -7.55
CA SER A 203 15.98 1.59 -7.33
C SER A 203 15.21 2.49 -6.35
N PRO A 204 13.86 2.57 -6.44
CA PRO A 204 13.05 3.43 -5.58
C PRO A 204 13.36 3.25 -4.09
N LEU A 205 13.36 4.36 -3.35
CA LEU A 205 13.56 4.39 -1.91
C LEU A 205 12.23 4.73 -1.23
N THR A 206 11.49 3.68 -0.83
CA THR A 206 10.13 3.79 -0.30
C THR A 206 10.05 3.80 1.23
N THR A 207 11.14 3.42 1.90
CA THR A 207 11.22 3.33 3.37
C THR A 207 12.09 4.45 3.93
N SER A 208 11.90 4.75 5.22
CA SER A 208 12.59 5.88 5.86
C SER A 208 13.97 5.46 6.34
N ALA A 209 14.93 6.40 6.32
CA ALA A 209 16.26 6.14 6.85
C ALA A 209 16.33 6.23 8.38
N ALA A 210 17.46 5.79 8.93
CA ALA A 210 17.98 6.16 10.24
C ALA A 210 19.34 6.86 10.11
N TYR A 211 19.75 7.57 11.16
CA TYR A 211 21.01 8.31 11.21
C TYR A 211 21.68 8.16 12.58
N ALA A 212 22.98 7.89 12.59
CA ALA A 212 23.82 7.97 13.78
C ALA A 212 25.26 8.29 13.40
N ASN A 213 25.92 9.15 14.18
CA ASN A 213 27.37 9.40 14.11
C ASN A 213 27.90 9.71 12.70
N GLY A 214 27.17 10.52 11.93
CA GLY A 214 27.58 10.89 10.57
C GLY A 214 27.21 9.86 9.50
N ILE A 215 26.57 8.74 9.85
CA ILE A 215 26.19 7.68 8.91
C ILE A 215 24.66 7.58 8.81
N ILE A 216 24.18 7.41 7.59
CA ILE A 216 22.78 7.23 7.20
C ILE A 216 22.58 5.76 6.82
N TYR A 217 21.54 5.13 7.36
CA TYR A 217 21.15 3.75 7.05
C TYR A 217 19.78 3.71 6.38
N PHE A 218 19.67 3.02 5.25
CA PHE A 218 18.40 2.87 4.51
C PHE A 218 18.43 1.64 3.59
N SER A 219 17.31 1.37 2.92
CA SER A 219 17.16 0.28 1.97
C SER A 219 16.48 0.72 0.69
N ASP A 220 16.60 -0.11 -0.36
CA ASP A 220 15.90 0.07 -1.63
C ASP A 220 14.93 -1.09 -1.92
N LEU A 221 14.13 -0.97 -2.99
CA LEU A 221 13.24 -2.05 -3.43
C LEU A 221 13.96 -3.31 -3.98
N LEU A 222 15.30 -3.32 -4.05
CA LEU A 222 16.10 -4.49 -4.45
C LEU A 222 16.65 -5.27 -3.26
N ASN A 223 16.17 -5.01 -2.04
CA ASN A 223 16.68 -5.65 -0.83
C ASN A 223 18.17 -5.40 -0.54
N ARG A 224 18.69 -4.25 -0.95
CA ARG A 224 20.03 -3.82 -0.53
C ARG A 224 19.92 -2.90 0.68
N PHE A 225 20.81 -3.09 1.64
CA PHE A 225 20.98 -2.17 2.77
C PHE A 225 22.19 -1.29 2.53
N TYR A 226 22.07 -0.02 2.89
CA TYR A 226 23.07 1.00 2.62
C TYR A 226 23.53 1.63 3.92
N ALA A 227 24.83 1.97 3.97
CA ALA A 227 25.37 2.95 4.88
C ALA A 227 26.12 4.04 4.10
N LEU A 228 25.66 5.27 4.26
CA LEU A 228 26.28 6.45 3.63
C LEU A 228 26.73 7.45 4.69
N ARG A 229 27.97 7.92 4.57
CA ARG A 229 28.46 9.05 5.35
C ARG A 229 27.83 10.34 4.87
N VAL A 230 27.44 11.21 5.80
CA VAL A 230 27.04 12.60 5.51
C VAL A 230 28.29 13.36 5.11
N SER A 231 28.59 13.35 3.81
CA SER A 231 29.74 14.03 3.24
C SER A 231 29.36 14.76 1.95
N PRO A 232 29.82 16.01 1.76
CA PRO A 232 29.71 16.68 0.47
C PRO A 232 30.58 16.00 -0.60
N SER A 233 31.68 15.36 -0.21
CA SER A 233 32.55 14.60 -1.13
C SER A 233 31.92 13.26 -1.50
N ALA A 234 31.78 13.00 -2.81
CA ALA A 234 31.23 11.74 -3.28
C ALA A 234 32.15 10.55 -2.98
N SER A 235 33.48 10.72 -3.01
CA SER A 235 34.44 9.66 -2.73
C SER A 235 34.39 9.16 -1.28
N ASP A 236 33.88 9.98 -0.37
CA ASP A 236 33.90 9.70 1.07
C ASP A 236 32.51 9.29 1.59
N ARG A 237 31.53 9.17 0.68
CA ARG A 237 30.12 8.92 1.03
C ARG A 237 29.86 7.44 1.28
N ASP A 238 30.41 6.55 0.47
CA ASP A 238 30.13 5.12 0.61
C ASP A 238 30.84 4.56 1.85
N VAL A 239 30.07 3.91 2.73
CA VAL A 239 30.60 3.10 3.83
C VAL A 239 30.50 1.63 3.47
N TRP A 240 29.28 1.17 3.19
CA TRP A 240 29.01 -0.17 2.68
C TRP A 240 27.63 -0.23 2.00
N VAL A 241 27.47 -1.23 1.13
CA VAL A 241 26.19 -1.64 0.55
C VAL A 241 26.17 -3.16 0.55
N THR A 242 25.11 -3.77 1.07
CA THR A 242 24.99 -5.23 1.08
C THR A 242 24.66 -5.78 -0.31
N LEU A 243 24.91 -7.07 -0.52
CA LEU A 243 24.25 -7.79 -1.61
C LEU A 243 22.72 -7.77 -1.40
N PRO A 244 21.92 -7.91 -2.48
CA PRO A 244 20.48 -8.12 -2.38
C PRO A 244 20.13 -9.29 -1.47
N GLN A 245 19.34 -9.05 -0.42
CA GLN A 245 18.79 -10.11 0.42
C GLN A 245 17.69 -10.88 -0.34
N LEU A 246 17.61 -12.20 -0.12
CA LEU A 246 16.64 -13.06 -0.79
C LEU A 246 15.18 -12.67 -0.43
N GLY A 247 14.24 -12.95 -1.34
CA GLY A 247 12.79 -12.84 -1.11
C GLY A 247 12.19 -11.44 -1.31
N GLU A 248 11.09 -11.14 -0.62
CA GLU A 248 10.36 -9.87 -0.82
C GLU A 248 11.13 -8.63 -0.30
N PRO A 249 10.90 -7.44 -0.88
CA PRO A 249 11.53 -6.19 -0.46
C PRO A 249 11.40 -5.87 1.03
N TYR A 250 12.35 -5.10 1.54
CA TYR A 250 12.29 -4.47 2.85
C TYR A 250 11.04 -3.58 2.96
N ALA A 251 10.18 -3.87 3.93
CA ALA A 251 8.91 -3.18 4.12
C ALA A 251 8.67 -2.73 5.57
N SER A 252 9.67 -2.89 6.45
CA SER A 252 9.63 -2.20 7.74
C SER A 252 9.76 -0.69 7.52
N TYR A 253 9.05 0.13 8.28
CA TYR A 253 8.97 1.58 7.96
C TYR A 253 10.30 2.34 8.05
N TRP A 254 11.25 1.86 8.88
CA TRP A 254 12.60 2.40 9.02
C TRP A 254 13.56 1.40 9.70
N PRO A 255 14.87 1.46 9.41
CA PRO A 255 15.85 0.70 10.18
C PRO A 255 16.06 1.34 11.55
N VAL A 256 16.62 0.58 12.48
CA VAL A 256 16.83 1.04 13.87
C VAL A 256 18.30 0.91 14.24
N VAL A 257 18.93 2.00 14.67
CA VAL A 257 20.30 1.97 15.16
C VAL A 257 20.30 1.41 16.58
N PHE A 258 21.07 0.35 16.81
CA PHE A 258 21.17 -0.35 18.08
C PHE A 258 22.65 -0.59 18.43
N ARG A 259 23.19 0.23 19.34
CA ARG A 259 24.59 0.19 19.75
C ARG A 259 25.54 0.41 18.56
N ASP A 260 26.39 -0.57 18.27
CA ASP A 260 27.32 -0.66 17.15
C ASP A 260 26.71 -1.36 15.93
N LYS A 261 25.41 -1.65 15.96
CA LYS A 261 24.64 -2.35 14.91
C LYS A 261 23.50 -1.49 14.38
N VAL A 262 22.95 -1.90 13.25
CA VAL A 262 21.70 -1.39 12.69
C VAL A 262 20.81 -2.58 12.33
N VAL A 263 19.54 -2.50 12.69
CA VAL A 263 18.57 -3.59 12.53
C VAL A 263 17.61 -3.24 11.39
N PHE A 264 17.50 -4.15 10.43
CA PHE A 264 16.56 -4.08 9.32
C PHE A 264 15.50 -5.19 9.47
N GLY A 265 14.21 -4.84 9.53
CA GLY A 265 13.10 -5.80 9.51
C GLY A 265 12.49 -5.97 8.12
N LYS A 266 12.12 -7.19 7.76
CA LYS A 266 11.44 -7.57 6.51
C LYS A 266 9.99 -7.98 6.81
N SER A 267 9.04 -7.64 5.94
CA SER A 267 7.61 -7.88 6.16
C SER A 267 7.22 -9.33 5.96
N GLU A 268 7.62 -9.98 4.87
CA GLU A 268 7.05 -11.29 4.52
C GLU A 268 8.05 -12.46 4.60
N SER A 269 7.60 -13.53 5.25
CA SER A 269 8.17 -14.87 5.05
C SER A 269 7.90 -15.33 3.62
N TYR A 270 8.81 -16.16 3.09
CA TYR A 270 8.70 -16.73 1.74
C TYR A 270 7.41 -17.53 1.60
N ARG A 271 6.73 -17.37 0.46
CA ARG A 271 5.40 -17.96 0.24
C ARG A 271 5.58 -19.35 -0.38
N ASP A 272 5.31 -20.39 0.40
CA ASP A 272 5.28 -21.79 -0.04
C ASP A 272 3.84 -22.26 -0.36
N GLY A 273 3.29 -21.74 -1.45
CA GLY A 273 1.96 -22.10 -1.94
C GLY A 273 2.00 -22.87 -3.26
N ASN A 274 0.98 -23.72 -3.51
CA ASN A 274 0.79 -24.47 -4.76
C ASN A 274 0.54 -23.58 -6.01
N ARG A 275 0.70 -22.25 -5.95
CA ARG A 275 0.64 -21.31 -7.09
C ARG A 275 1.49 -20.05 -6.81
N PRO A 276 2.47 -19.71 -7.66
CA PRO A 276 3.20 -18.44 -7.63
C PRO A 276 2.23 -17.24 -7.67
N GLY A 277 2.45 -16.25 -6.81
CA GLY A 277 1.64 -15.02 -6.78
C GLY A 277 0.27 -15.12 -6.09
N SER A 278 -0.21 -16.31 -5.70
CA SER A 278 -1.40 -16.40 -4.85
C SER A 278 -1.03 -16.27 -3.38
N ALA A 279 -1.65 -15.31 -2.67
CA ALA A 279 -1.71 -15.32 -1.20
C ALA A 279 -2.64 -16.45 -0.68
N SER A 280 -3.52 -17.02 -1.53
CA SER A 280 -4.53 -17.99 -1.10
C SER A 280 -4.11 -19.46 -1.22
N LEU A 281 -3.81 -19.98 -0.04
CA LEU A 281 -4.28 -21.23 0.57
C LEU A 281 -5.52 -21.91 -0.04
N ASN A 282 -5.42 -22.45 -1.25
CA ASN A 282 -6.38 -23.46 -1.70
C ASN A 282 -5.87 -24.87 -1.41
N ALA A 283 -5.84 -25.22 -0.13
CA ALA A 283 -6.12 -26.59 0.28
C ALA A 283 -7.49 -26.59 0.93
N THR A 284 -8.48 -27.14 0.22
CA THR A 284 -9.64 -27.80 0.80
C THR A 284 -9.15 -28.79 1.88
N GLY A 285 -8.90 -28.29 3.09
CA GLY A 285 -8.20 -29.02 4.15
C GLY A 285 -7.36 -28.20 5.14
N GLY A 286 -7.25 -26.87 5.03
CA GLY A 286 -6.78 -26.02 6.15
C GLY A 286 -5.30 -26.12 6.52
N GLN A 287 -4.40 -26.33 5.55
CA GLN A 287 -2.94 -26.32 5.81
C GLN A 287 -2.31 -25.04 5.21
N GLN A 288 -2.04 -24.10 6.12
CA GLN A 288 -1.61 -22.70 5.93
C GLN A 288 -0.08 -22.54 5.88
N THR A 289 0.45 -21.51 5.19
CA THR A 289 1.89 -21.19 5.05
C THR A 289 2.52 -20.76 6.37
N GLY A 290 1.78 -20.07 7.24
CA GLY A 290 2.17 -19.84 8.65
C GLY A 290 2.23 -21.12 9.50
N HIS A 291 1.73 -22.26 8.98
CA HIS A 291 2.03 -23.56 9.57
C HIS A 291 3.30 -24.19 9.01
N ALA A 292 3.95 -23.70 7.96
CA ALA A 292 5.20 -24.28 7.47
C ALA A 292 6.30 -24.06 8.50
N GLU A 293 6.73 -22.83 8.75
CA GLU A 293 7.72 -22.52 9.82
C GLU A 293 7.33 -23.15 11.16
N ARG A 294 6.04 -23.08 11.53
CA ARG A 294 5.57 -23.73 12.75
C ARG A 294 5.72 -25.26 12.72
N ARG A 295 5.30 -25.95 11.65
CA ARG A 295 5.38 -27.43 11.55
C ARG A 295 6.82 -27.90 11.31
N ASP A 296 7.63 -27.06 10.68
CA ASP A 296 9.03 -27.31 10.39
C ASP A 296 9.81 -27.23 11.71
N VAL A 297 9.68 -26.13 12.45
CA VAL A 297 10.31 -25.95 13.78
C VAL A 297 9.68 -26.84 14.85
N ALA A 298 8.35 -27.06 14.84
CA ALA A 298 7.73 -28.01 15.78
C ALA A 298 8.10 -29.46 15.50
N GLY A 299 8.59 -29.79 14.30
CA GLY A 299 9.18 -31.09 14.03
C GLY A 299 10.60 -31.25 14.59
N LEU A 300 11.31 -30.14 14.80
CA LEU A 300 12.58 -30.09 15.54
C LEU A 300 12.35 -30.22 17.06
N SER A 301 11.16 -29.85 17.55
CA SER A 301 10.82 -29.79 18.96
C SER A 301 10.03 -31.02 19.46
N PRO A 302 10.56 -31.83 20.39
CA PRO A 302 9.84 -32.98 20.94
C PRO A 302 8.55 -32.63 21.72
N ASP A 303 8.45 -31.41 22.25
CA ASP A 303 7.34 -30.93 23.09
C ASP A 303 6.54 -29.77 22.48
N GLY A 304 6.91 -29.35 21.26
CA GLY A 304 6.27 -28.26 20.53
C GLY A 304 6.62 -26.85 21.03
N THR A 305 7.68 -26.70 21.85
CA THR A 305 8.23 -25.40 22.29
C THR A 305 9.40 -24.94 21.42
N LEU A 306 9.75 -23.63 21.47
CA LEU A 306 10.94 -23.07 20.80
C LEU A 306 12.27 -23.41 21.49
N GLY A 307 12.21 -23.95 22.70
CA GLY A 307 13.37 -24.22 23.54
C GLY A 307 13.01 -24.16 25.03
N THR A 308 14.02 -24.32 25.87
CA THR A 308 13.85 -24.41 27.33
C THR A 308 13.58 -23.03 27.95
N ASN A 309 12.62 -22.96 28.88
CA ASN A 309 12.42 -21.80 29.74
C ASN A 309 13.51 -21.77 30.81
N LEU A 310 14.36 -20.75 30.79
CA LEU A 310 15.52 -20.60 31.67
C LEU A 310 15.20 -19.83 32.96
N GLY A 311 13.94 -19.40 33.14
CA GLY A 311 13.56 -18.49 34.21
C GLY A 311 14.19 -17.09 34.05
N PRO A 312 14.03 -16.21 35.05
CA PRO A 312 14.61 -14.87 35.02
C PRO A 312 16.14 -14.86 35.01
N GLN A 313 16.71 -13.95 34.23
CA GLN A 313 18.15 -13.72 34.11
C GLN A 313 18.51 -12.34 34.65
N SER A 314 19.79 -12.09 34.94
CA SER A 314 20.25 -10.82 35.54
C SER A 314 19.92 -9.59 34.69
N TRP A 315 19.85 -9.74 33.36
CA TRP A 315 19.55 -8.67 32.41
C TRP A 315 18.06 -8.55 32.07
N SER A 316 17.20 -9.48 32.52
CA SER A 316 15.83 -9.60 32.03
C SER A 316 14.79 -8.81 32.85
N GLY A 317 15.21 -8.00 33.82
CA GLY A 317 14.29 -7.22 34.65
C GLY A 317 13.31 -8.10 35.44
N GLY A 318 13.70 -9.33 35.76
CA GLY A 318 12.86 -10.32 36.45
C GLY A 318 11.96 -11.16 35.53
N TYR A 319 11.90 -10.90 34.23
CA TYR A 319 11.10 -11.69 33.28
C TYR A 319 11.81 -12.98 32.87
N SER A 320 11.06 -14.06 32.61
CA SER A 320 11.62 -15.31 32.11
C SER A 320 12.21 -15.18 30.71
N VAL A 321 13.26 -15.95 30.46
CA VAL A 321 14.00 -16.01 29.20
C VAL A 321 13.87 -17.41 28.59
N VAL A 322 13.85 -17.49 27.26
CA VAL A 322 13.77 -18.75 26.47
C VAL A 322 15.04 -18.89 25.62
N ASP A 323 15.59 -20.10 25.54
CA ASP A 323 16.84 -20.41 24.84
C ASP A 323 16.78 -20.28 23.30
N MET A 324 15.60 -20.47 22.69
CA MET A 324 15.39 -20.35 21.23
C MET A 324 16.20 -21.32 20.35
N ILE A 325 16.70 -22.43 20.92
CA ILE A 325 17.56 -23.40 20.22
C ILE A 325 17.00 -23.85 18.86
N TYR A 326 15.72 -24.22 18.77
CA TYR A 326 15.15 -24.71 17.52
C TYR A 326 14.94 -23.60 16.48
N ALA A 327 14.78 -22.35 16.91
CA ALA A 327 14.70 -21.22 15.99
C ALA A 327 16.09 -20.83 15.45
N ARG A 328 17.15 -20.97 16.26
CA ARG A 328 18.54 -20.76 15.83
C ARG A 328 18.93 -21.79 14.77
N GLU A 329 18.80 -23.06 15.11
CA GLU A 329 19.06 -24.20 14.20
C GLU A 329 18.35 -24.02 12.85
N TYR A 330 17.07 -23.64 12.88
CA TYR A 330 16.27 -23.48 11.67
C TYR A 330 16.70 -22.30 10.81
N LEU A 331 17.25 -21.22 11.37
CA LEU A 331 17.66 -20.00 10.65
C LEU A 331 19.17 -19.92 10.36
N GLU A 332 19.91 -20.92 10.81
CA GLU A 332 21.35 -21.08 10.62
C GLU A 332 21.75 -21.37 9.17
N GLU A 333 23.04 -21.29 8.86
CA GLU A 333 23.57 -21.69 7.55
C GLU A 333 23.80 -23.21 7.48
N PRO A 334 23.35 -23.92 6.43
CA PRO A 334 23.63 -25.35 6.29
C PRO A 334 25.12 -25.65 6.07
N THR A 335 25.57 -26.86 6.42
CA THR A 335 26.91 -27.33 6.03
C THR A 335 27.03 -27.48 4.51
N GLU A 336 28.25 -27.58 3.99
CA GLU A 336 28.46 -27.85 2.56
C GLU A 336 27.87 -29.20 2.12
N ALA A 337 27.97 -30.23 2.98
CA ALA A 337 27.39 -31.53 2.70
C ALA A 337 25.86 -31.46 2.64
N GLU A 338 25.23 -30.66 3.50
CA GLU A 338 23.78 -30.43 3.49
C GLU A 338 23.35 -29.63 2.27
N ARG A 339 24.09 -28.57 1.88
CA ARG A 339 23.85 -27.87 0.61
C ARG A 339 23.93 -28.81 -0.60
N ILE A 340 24.85 -29.76 -0.61
CA ILE A 340 24.99 -30.73 -1.71
C ILE A 340 23.87 -31.76 -1.71
N SER A 341 23.45 -32.24 -0.53
CA SER A 341 22.41 -33.27 -0.39
C SER A 341 20.99 -32.69 -0.51
N ASP A 342 20.82 -31.40 -0.24
CA ASP A 342 19.57 -30.67 -0.37
C ASP A 342 19.74 -29.27 -1.02
N PRO A 343 20.19 -29.20 -2.28
CA PRO A 343 20.49 -27.94 -2.96
C PRO A 343 19.25 -27.06 -3.20
N ALA A 344 18.05 -27.62 -3.06
CA ALA A 344 16.78 -26.92 -3.23
C ALA A 344 16.05 -26.62 -1.91
N GLY A 345 16.66 -26.93 -0.75
CA GLY A 345 16.05 -26.71 0.58
C GLY A 345 14.76 -27.52 0.81
N MET A 346 14.66 -28.72 0.23
CA MET A 346 13.52 -29.63 0.33
C MET A 346 13.38 -30.31 1.69
N ASN A 347 14.49 -30.45 2.43
CA ASN A 347 14.45 -30.95 3.79
C ASN A 347 13.66 -29.95 4.63
N ARG A 348 12.45 -30.38 4.97
CA ARG A 348 11.54 -29.64 5.82
C ARG A 348 12.19 -29.20 7.14
N TYR A 349 13.07 -30.04 7.67
CA TYR A 349 13.73 -29.87 8.96
C TYR A 349 15.19 -29.40 8.80
N GLY A 350 15.62 -29.04 7.59
CA GLY A 350 16.96 -28.51 7.36
C GLY A 350 17.04 -27.00 7.62
N HIS A 351 18.27 -26.49 7.67
CA HIS A 351 18.56 -25.07 7.85
C HIS A 351 17.97 -24.21 6.70
N LYS A 352 17.21 -23.16 7.06
CA LYS A 352 16.54 -22.23 6.14
C LYS A 352 16.96 -20.78 6.44
N PRO A 353 18.23 -20.42 6.24
CA PRO A 353 18.77 -19.10 6.54
C PRO A 353 18.04 -17.98 5.79
N TRP A 354 17.57 -18.26 4.58
CA TRP A 354 16.82 -17.27 3.81
C TRP A 354 15.55 -16.81 4.51
N ARG A 355 14.90 -17.62 5.37
CA ARG A 355 13.62 -17.30 6.06
C ARG A 355 13.75 -16.30 7.23
N ARG A 356 14.96 -15.76 7.50
CA ARG A 356 15.15 -14.67 8.48
C ARG A 356 14.31 -13.44 8.14
N GLN A 357 13.77 -12.82 9.18
CA GLN A 357 12.95 -11.60 9.06
C GLN A 357 13.66 -10.34 9.58
N TYR A 358 14.68 -10.50 10.42
CA TYR A 358 15.47 -9.39 10.91
C TYR A 358 16.94 -9.61 10.58
N PHE A 359 17.57 -8.57 10.05
CA PHE A 359 18.99 -8.54 9.72
C PHE A 359 19.69 -7.57 10.67
N VAL A 360 20.64 -8.08 11.44
CA VAL A 360 21.41 -7.28 12.39
C VAL A 360 22.77 -6.99 11.76
N ILE A 361 22.96 -5.78 11.23
CA ILE A 361 24.15 -5.44 10.46
C ILE A 361 25.14 -4.66 11.32
N ASN A 362 26.42 -5.03 11.29
CA ASN A 362 27.50 -4.29 11.94
C ASN A 362 27.70 -2.94 11.22
N GLN A 363 27.71 -1.85 11.98
CA GLN A 363 27.86 -0.51 11.38
C GLN A 363 29.22 -0.30 10.71
N SER A 364 30.27 -0.99 11.18
CA SER A 364 31.65 -0.80 10.74
C SER A 364 31.93 -1.25 9.30
N ASP A 365 31.33 -2.35 8.87
CA ASP A 365 31.70 -3.05 7.64
C ASP A 365 30.50 -3.59 6.83
N GLY A 366 29.29 -3.50 7.36
CA GLY A 366 28.09 -3.99 6.68
C GLY A 366 27.93 -5.50 6.71
N SER A 367 28.76 -6.22 7.48
CA SER A 367 28.56 -7.65 7.69
C SER A 367 27.35 -7.89 8.58
N GLU A 368 26.61 -8.97 8.35
CA GLU A 368 25.60 -9.40 9.31
C GLU A 368 26.28 -9.93 10.58
N TYR A 369 25.71 -9.62 11.74
CA TYR A 369 26.16 -10.07 13.04
C TYR A 369 25.68 -11.50 13.27
N THR A 370 26.64 -12.39 13.48
CA THR A 370 26.42 -13.80 13.75
C THR A 370 27.24 -14.25 14.96
N TRP A 371 26.86 -15.37 15.54
CA TRP A 371 27.61 -16.06 16.59
C TRP A 371 27.37 -17.57 16.46
N ASP A 372 28.11 -18.37 17.23
CA ASP A 372 27.95 -19.83 17.29
C ASP A 372 27.79 -20.17 18.78
N SER A 373 26.56 -20.48 19.21
CA SER A 373 26.23 -20.60 20.62
C SER A 373 26.32 -22.02 21.15
N ASP A 374 26.25 -23.03 20.27
CA ASP A 374 26.35 -24.45 20.62
C ASP A 374 27.70 -25.08 20.20
N ASN A 375 28.56 -24.32 19.50
CA ASN A 375 29.91 -24.68 19.04
C ASN A 375 29.93 -25.78 17.98
N ASP A 376 28.93 -25.80 17.09
CA ASP A 376 28.89 -26.73 15.96
C ASP A 376 29.68 -26.21 14.73
N GLY A 377 30.13 -24.95 14.77
CA GLY A 377 30.89 -24.29 13.72
C GLY A 377 30.04 -23.59 12.65
N LEU A 378 28.72 -23.53 12.83
CA LEU A 378 27.77 -22.84 11.96
C LEU A 378 27.42 -21.45 12.52
N ALA A 379 26.95 -20.58 11.63
CA ALA A 379 26.67 -19.20 11.97
C ALA A 379 25.18 -19.03 12.30
N GLU A 380 24.89 -18.66 13.54
CA GLU A 380 23.55 -18.36 14.02
C GLU A 380 23.23 -16.86 13.86
N TYR A 381 21.93 -16.59 13.68
CA TYR A 381 21.38 -15.25 13.50
C TYR A 381 20.37 -14.92 14.60
N LEU A 382 19.85 -13.69 14.62
CA LEU A 382 18.76 -13.27 15.52
C LEU A 382 17.58 -14.25 15.43
N PRO A 383 17.29 -15.06 16.48
CA PRO A 383 16.35 -16.17 16.39
C PRO A 383 14.91 -15.70 16.58
N VAL A 384 14.43 -14.92 15.61
CA VAL A 384 13.08 -14.39 15.56
C VAL A 384 12.30 -15.04 14.44
N LEU A 385 11.23 -15.75 14.82
CA LEU A 385 10.22 -16.29 13.93
C LEU A 385 8.90 -15.56 14.19
N LEU A 386 8.19 -15.14 13.15
CA LEU A 386 6.90 -14.46 13.29
C LEU A 386 5.76 -15.34 12.79
N TRP A 387 4.65 -15.31 13.51
CA TRP A 387 3.50 -16.18 13.27
C TRP A 387 2.34 -15.44 12.60
N ARG A 388 1.84 -16.05 11.51
CA ARG A 388 0.51 -15.90 10.86
C ARG A 388 0.03 -14.54 10.35
N ALA A 389 0.53 -13.39 10.80
CA ALA A 389 0.16 -12.13 10.17
C ALA A 389 0.78 -12.10 8.77
N GLU A 390 -0.02 -12.33 7.73
CA GLU A 390 0.42 -12.53 6.34
C GLU A 390 1.19 -11.31 5.74
N SER A 391 1.29 -10.18 6.49
CA SER A 391 2.06 -8.96 6.17
C SER A 391 3.37 -8.78 6.98
N GLY A 392 3.64 -9.70 7.92
CA GLY A 392 4.65 -9.67 8.99
C GLY A 392 5.02 -8.32 9.64
N PRO A 393 6.25 -8.14 10.19
CA PRO A 393 6.55 -7.02 11.08
C PRO A 393 6.89 -5.73 10.31
N MET A 394 5.85 -5.03 9.83
CA MET A 394 6.02 -3.73 9.19
C MET A 394 6.46 -2.62 10.17
N TYR A 395 6.10 -2.76 11.45
CA TYR A 395 6.55 -1.81 12.46
C TYR A 395 7.96 -2.15 12.99
N PRO A 396 8.92 -1.22 12.99
CA PRO A 396 10.29 -1.49 13.43
C PRO A 396 10.43 -1.81 14.93
N PRO A 397 11.53 -2.46 15.35
CA PRO A 397 11.89 -2.63 16.76
C PRO A 397 12.00 -1.31 17.52
N ALA A 398 11.97 -1.38 18.85
CA ALA A 398 12.28 -0.26 19.73
C ALA A 398 13.56 -0.53 20.54
N VAL A 399 14.33 0.50 20.85
CA VAL A 399 15.50 0.39 21.76
C VAL A 399 15.14 1.04 23.08
N GLY A 400 15.00 0.23 24.13
CA GLY A 400 14.66 0.74 25.45
C GLY A 400 15.84 1.41 26.15
N GLY A 401 15.55 2.28 27.11
CA GLY A 401 16.59 2.91 27.94
C GLY A 401 17.47 1.88 28.68
N ASN A 402 16.96 0.69 28.97
CA ASN A 402 17.75 -0.41 29.53
C ASN A 402 18.72 -1.08 28.53
N GLY A 403 18.83 -0.56 27.32
CA GLY A 403 19.75 -1.05 26.28
C GLY A 403 19.32 -2.37 25.63
N LEU A 404 18.07 -2.79 25.78
CA LEU A 404 17.51 -3.96 25.10
C LEU A 404 16.82 -3.57 23.79
N LEU A 405 16.85 -4.49 22.82
CA LEU A 405 16.09 -4.39 21.57
C LEU A 405 14.75 -5.09 21.74
N TYR A 406 13.65 -4.36 21.63
CA TYR A 406 12.28 -4.86 21.73
C TYR A 406 11.72 -5.11 20.34
N ILE A 407 11.15 -6.30 20.12
CA ILE A 407 10.74 -6.80 18.81
C ILE A 407 9.24 -7.14 18.87
N PRO A 408 8.39 -6.48 18.04
CA PRO A 408 6.96 -6.75 17.99
C PRO A 408 6.65 -8.11 17.36
N GLY A 409 5.59 -8.78 17.81
CA GLY A 409 4.98 -9.94 17.14
C GLY A 409 5.82 -11.22 17.08
N ALA A 410 6.99 -11.24 17.74
CA ALA A 410 7.95 -12.32 17.63
C ALA A 410 7.62 -13.53 18.53
N ASN A 411 7.61 -14.73 17.93
CA ASN A 411 7.76 -16.07 18.52
C ASN A 411 6.54 -16.71 19.24
N TYR A 412 5.58 -17.22 18.46
CA TYR A 412 4.44 -18.01 18.97
C TYR A 412 4.60 -19.53 18.76
N PHE A 413 4.75 -20.33 19.83
CA PHE A 413 4.67 -21.79 19.76
C PHE A 413 4.01 -22.44 21.00
N GLY A 414 2.82 -23.03 20.81
CA GLY A 414 2.30 -24.19 21.58
C GLY A 414 1.48 -24.01 22.88
N THR A 415 0.36 -24.72 22.97
CA THR A 415 -0.36 -25.27 24.16
C THR A 415 -0.03 -26.78 24.26
N PRO A 416 0.29 -27.44 25.41
CA PRO A 416 -0.54 -27.67 26.63
C PRO A 416 0.28 -27.75 27.98
N PRO A 417 -0.19 -28.43 29.06
CA PRO A 417 -0.75 -27.85 30.30
C PRO A 417 0.20 -27.06 31.24
N ASN A 418 1.48 -26.85 30.90
CA ASN A 418 2.53 -26.52 31.88
C ASN A 418 3.21 -25.15 31.71
N GLY A 419 2.51 -24.10 31.29
CA GLY A 419 3.00 -22.73 31.49
C GLY A 419 4.14 -22.25 30.56
N SER A 420 4.10 -22.60 29.27
CA SER A 420 5.02 -22.04 28.27
C SER A 420 4.91 -20.50 28.17
N VAL A 421 6.05 -19.81 28.03
CA VAL A 421 6.14 -18.35 27.87
C VAL A 421 5.56 -17.96 26.51
N ARG A 422 4.51 -17.12 26.48
CA ARG A 422 3.84 -16.68 25.24
C ARG A 422 3.75 -15.16 25.18
N GLY A 423 4.54 -14.48 24.36
CA GLY A 423 4.60 -13.01 24.36
C GLY A 423 4.21 -12.30 23.08
N TYR A 424 3.63 -11.09 23.21
CA TYR A 424 3.34 -10.16 22.11
C TYR A 424 4.57 -9.34 21.68
N VAL A 425 5.57 -9.28 22.56
CA VAL A 425 6.83 -8.57 22.34
C VAL A 425 7.93 -9.45 22.92
N SER A 426 9.00 -9.62 22.15
CA SER A 426 10.25 -10.22 22.62
C SER A 426 11.29 -9.12 22.87
N ALA A 427 12.25 -9.35 23.75
CA ALA A 427 13.41 -8.49 23.91
C ALA A 427 14.71 -9.28 23.82
N TRP A 428 15.68 -8.69 23.13
CA TRP A 428 16.98 -9.31 22.88
C TRP A 428 18.11 -8.49 23.50
N ASN A 429 19.06 -9.20 24.10
CA ASN A 429 20.34 -8.69 24.52
C ASN A 429 21.44 -9.41 23.70
N PRO A 430 22.20 -8.71 22.84
CA PRO A 430 23.16 -9.35 21.94
C PRO A 430 24.30 -10.08 22.64
N SER A 431 24.48 -9.88 23.94
CA SER A 431 25.45 -10.62 24.76
C SER A 431 25.00 -12.03 25.12
N PHE A 432 23.75 -12.40 24.83
CA PHE A 432 23.19 -13.71 25.12
C PHE A 432 22.40 -14.23 23.92
N PRO A 433 22.40 -15.55 23.67
CA PRO A 433 21.69 -16.09 22.50
C PRO A 433 20.20 -16.33 22.78
N ASN A 434 19.77 -16.11 24.02
CA ASN A 434 18.42 -16.34 24.49
C ASN A 434 17.58 -15.05 24.48
N MET A 435 16.26 -15.20 24.45
CA MET A 435 15.32 -14.09 24.32
C MET A 435 14.36 -13.99 25.50
N LEU A 436 14.12 -12.75 25.93
CA LEU A 436 13.07 -12.43 26.89
C LEU A 436 11.75 -12.39 26.14
N ALA A 437 10.74 -13.12 26.61
CA ALA A 437 9.39 -13.03 26.06
C ALA A 437 8.42 -12.46 27.11
N TYR A 438 7.78 -11.34 26.77
CA TYR A 438 6.80 -10.70 27.65
C TYR A 438 5.48 -11.45 27.60
N ALA A 439 5.32 -12.43 28.50
CA ALA A 439 4.14 -13.28 28.51
C ALA A 439 2.88 -12.61 29.06
N ASP A 440 1.75 -12.88 28.41
CA ASP A 440 0.40 -12.55 28.91
C ASP A 440 -0.46 -13.82 29.02
N ASN A 441 -1.23 -13.91 30.10
CA ASN A 441 -2.18 -14.98 30.39
C ASN A 441 -3.57 -14.79 29.74
N GLU A 442 -3.85 -13.66 29.07
CA GLU A 442 -5.14 -13.42 28.43
C GLU A 442 -5.29 -14.04 27.02
N ASN A 443 -6.48 -14.54 26.70
CA ASN A 443 -6.82 -15.18 25.42
C ASN A 443 -7.14 -14.17 24.30
N TYR A 444 -6.22 -13.24 23.95
CA TYR A 444 -6.38 -12.44 22.73
C TYR A 444 -5.78 -13.12 21.50
N ALA A 445 -6.09 -12.60 20.31
CA ALA A 445 -5.51 -13.07 19.06
C ALA A 445 -4.01 -12.71 19.04
N ARG A 446 -3.16 -13.75 19.06
CA ARG A 446 -1.69 -13.67 19.23
C ARG A 446 -0.95 -13.83 17.90
N ASP A 447 -1.67 -14.21 16.85
CA ASP A 447 -1.27 -14.22 15.43
C ASP A 447 -1.33 -12.82 14.80
N GLU A 448 -1.36 -11.78 15.63
CA GLU A 448 -1.67 -10.43 15.21
C GLU A 448 -0.44 -9.53 15.27
N PRO A 449 -0.22 -8.70 14.24
CA PRO A 449 0.86 -7.74 14.23
C PRO A 449 0.58 -6.62 15.23
N ASN A 450 1.65 -6.07 15.78
CA ASN A 450 1.59 -4.96 16.71
C ASN A 450 2.69 -3.93 16.45
N ALA A 451 2.38 -2.68 16.79
CA ALA A 451 3.36 -1.60 16.82
C ALA A 451 3.77 -1.30 18.25
N ILE A 452 5.04 -0.92 18.44
CA ILE A 452 5.62 -0.67 19.76
C ILE A 452 6.33 0.68 19.84
N SER A 453 6.27 1.29 21.00
CA SER A 453 7.03 2.50 21.34
C SER A 453 7.27 2.53 22.83
N MET A 454 8.07 3.47 23.31
CA MET A 454 8.46 3.51 24.70
C MET A 454 8.54 4.93 25.25
N GLY A 455 8.22 5.04 26.55
CA GLY A 455 8.34 6.26 27.34
C GLY A 455 8.86 5.93 28.73
N GLY A 456 10.06 6.40 29.06
CA GLY A 456 10.76 6.03 30.29
C GLY A 456 10.98 4.51 30.35
N ARG A 457 10.46 3.85 31.38
CA ARG A 457 10.50 2.39 31.55
C ARG A 457 9.25 1.66 31.07
N LEU A 458 8.30 2.36 30.44
CA LEU A 458 7.07 1.77 29.90
C LEU A 458 7.22 1.49 28.40
N LEU A 459 6.98 0.25 28.02
CA LEU A 459 6.75 -0.18 26.64
C LEU A 459 5.26 -0.08 26.34
N PHE A 460 4.88 0.64 25.29
CA PHE A 460 3.52 0.72 24.78
C PHE A 460 3.35 -0.20 23.58
N THR A 461 2.23 -0.89 23.51
CA THR A 461 1.91 -1.81 22.43
C THR A 461 0.55 -1.47 21.84
N SER A 462 0.43 -1.60 20.53
CA SER A 462 -0.79 -1.34 19.76
C SER A 462 -1.05 -2.54 18.87
N LEU A 463 -2.08 -3.33 19.20
CA LEU A 463 -2.47 -4.51 18.42
C LEU A 463 -3.27 -4.08 17.18
N CYS A 464 -3.24 -4.91 16.13
CA CYS A 464 -3.99 -4.73 14.89
C CYS A 464 -5.51 -4.51 15.09
N CYS A 465 -6.15 -4.00 14.03
CA CYS A 465 -7.61 -3.89 13.90
C CYS A 465 -8.31 -3.23 15.09
N ASP A 466 -7.66 -2.25 15.72
CA ASP A 466 -8.20 -1.45 16.83
C ASP A 466 -8.62 -2.28 18.06
N ARG A 467 -8.04 -3.47 18.23
CA ARG A 467 -8.48 -4.46 19.24
C ARG A 467 -8.00 -4.14 20.65
N LEU A 468 -6.73 -3.75 20.81
CA LEU A 468 -6.10 -3.65 22.13
C LEU A 468 -4.93 -2.66 22.12
N ILE A 469 -4.84 -1.87 23.20
CA ILE A 469 -3.67 -1.03 23.49
C ILE A 469 -3.29 -1.24 24.96
N PHE A 470 -2.02 -1.53 25.22
CA PHE A 470 -1.54 -1.74 26.58
C PHE A 470 -0.11 -1.25 26.81
N SER A 471 0.32 -1.26 28.08
CA SER A 471 1.73 -1.05 28.45
C SER A 471 2.31 -2.18 29.27
N ILE A 472 3.62 -2.33 29.17
CA ILE A 472 4.44 -3.30 29.90
C ILE A 472 5.60 -2.53 30.58
N PRO A 473 5.79 -2.66 31.91
CA PRO A 473 6.98 -2.14 32.57
C PRO A 473 8.18 -3.01 32.23
N THR A 474 9.33 -2.39 32.00
CA THR A 474 10.55 -3.10 31.55
C THR A 474 11.43 -3.61 32.68
N ASP A 475 11.13 -3.25 33.93
CA ASP A 475 12.01 -3.41 35.09
C ASP A 475 11.49 -4.37 36.18
N ARG A 476 10.31 -4.99 35.98
CA ARG A 476 9.73 -5.92 36.97
C ARG A 476 8.78 -6.94 36.35
N SER A 477 8.98 -8.23 36.62
CA SER A 477 7.97 -9.26 36.32
C SER A 477 6.77 -9.12 37.26
N LEU A 478 5.56 -9.11 36.69
CA LEU A 478 4.32 -8.90 37.46
C LEU A 478 3.67 -10.19 38.01
N GLY A 479 4.35 -11.34 37.97
CA GLY A 479 3.84 -12.63 38.51
C GLY A 479 2.69 -13.25 37.68
N SER A 480 2.25 -14.45 38.05
CA SER A 480 1.33 -15.32 37.26
C SER A 480 -0.16 -14.91 37.30
N LEU A 481 -0.52 -13.82 37.96
CA LEU A 481 -1.90 -13.39 38.17
C LEU A 481 -2.26 -12.06 37.50
N PHE A 482 -1.35 -11.49 36.69
CA PHE A 482 -1.53 -10.14 36.16
C PHE A 482 -1.79 -10.12 34.66
N SER A 483 -2.79 -9.33 34.26
CA SER A 483 -3.10 -8.95 32.89
C SER A 483 -2.37 -7.65 32.54
N PRO A 484 -1.83 -7.50 31.31
CA PRO A 484 -1.15 -6.28 30.88
C PRO A 484 -2.05 -5.04 30.97
N PHE A 485 -1.45 -3.90 31.36
CA PHE A 485 -2.13 -2.63 31.62
C PHE A 485 -2.84 -2.10 30.38
N SER A 486 -4.13 -2.38 30.25
CA SER A 486 -4.88 -2.05 29.03
C SER A 486 -5.44 -0.63 29.12
N PHE A 487 -5.01 0.25 28.22
CA PHE A 487 -5.59 1.59 28.06
C PHE A 487 -6.91 1.55 27.29
N TRP A 488 -7.08 0.52 26.45
CA TRP A 488 -8.20 0.33 25.54
C TRP A 488 -8.41 -1.16 25.30
N ARG A 489 -9.66 -1.64 25.39
CA ARG A 489 -10.06 -3.03 25.06
C ARG A 489 -11.28 -3.03 24.14
N TYR A 490 -11.31 -3.99 23.20
CA TYR A 490 -12.46 -4.27 22.33
C TYR A 490 -13.77 -4.53 23.10
N THR A 491 -13.69 -5.08 24.31
CA THR A 491 -14.86 -5.36 25.16
C THR A 491 -15.28 -4.12 25.95
N LEU A 492 -15.88 -3.16 25.25
CA LEU A 492 -16.63 -2.08 25.89
C LEU A 492 -17.96 -2.68 26.36
N GLY A 493 -18.05 -2.93 27.67
CA GLY A 493 -19.16 -3.63 28.29
C GLY A 493 -20.52 -3.03 27.91
N GLY A 494 -21.39 -3.87 27.33
CA GLY A 494 -22.84 -3.70 27.25
C GLY A 494 -23.40 -2.57 26.40
N SER A 495 -22.65 -1.50 26.12
CA SER A 495 -23.14 -0.33 25.35
C SER A 495 -22.72 -0.34 23.87
N GLY A 496 -21.75 -1.18 23.47
CA GLY A 496 -21.37 -1.36 22.06
C GLY A 496 -20.83 -0.10 21.38
N LYS A 497 -20.30 0.87 22.12
CA LYS A 497 -19.77 2.12 21.55
C LYS A 497 -18.48 2.53 22.25
N ALA A 498 -17.39 2.63 21.50
CA ALA A 498 -16.20 3.33 21.97
C ALA A 498 -16.53 4.83 22.07
N PRO A 499 -15.96 5.58 23.03
CA PRO A 499 -16.13 7.03 23.10
C PRO A 499 -15.67 7.65 21.77
N GLY A 500 -16.63 8.03 20.91
CA GLY A 500 -16.36 8.59 19.58
C GLY A 500 -16.86 7.90 18.34
N TYR A 501 -17.60 6.83 18.52
CA TYR A 501 -17.96 5.92 17.46
C TYR A 501 -19.44 6.06 17.05
N ASP A 502 -19.96 7.29 16.90
CA ASP A 502 -21.41 7.51 16.69
C ASP A 502 -21.84 7.93 15.26
N GLU A 503 -20.91 8.30 14.36
CA GLU A 503 -21.29 8.77 13.01
C GLU A 503 -20.59 8.03 11.85
N MET A 504 -19.45 7.38 12.07
CA MET A 504 -18.67 6.69 11.02
C MET A 504 -18.33 5.24 11.33
N TRP A 505 -18.73 4.72 12.50
CA TRP A 505 -18.25 3.44 13.05
C TRP A 505 -19.31 2.78 13.95
N TYR A 506 -19.35 1.45 14.02
CA TYR A 506 -20.16 0.70 15.00
C TYR A 506 -19.26 -0.32 15.70
N VAL A 507 -19.30 -0.42 17.04
CA VAL A 507 -18.59 -1.50 17.75
C VAL A 507 -19.55 -2.67 17.89
N MET A 508 -19.22 -3.77 17.22
CA MET A 508 -20.02 -4.99 17.04
C MET A 508 -20.82 -5.44 18.28
N PRO A 509 -22.09 -5.88 18.11
CA PRO A 509 -22.68 -6.90 18.97
C PRO A 509 -22.08 -8.27 18.62
N VAL A 510 -22.00 -9.12 19.63
CA VAL A 510 -21.40 -10.47 19.62
C VAL A 510 -22.03 -11.36 18.53
N ALA A 511 -21.47 -11.39 17.30
CA ALA A 511 -21.60 -12.48 16.30
C ALA A 511 -21.02 -12.17 14.89
N ILE A 512 -20.45 -11.00 14.60
CA ILE A 512 -20.07 -10.64 13.21
C ILE A 512 -18.54 -10.46 13.11
N ASP A 513 -17.96 -11.02 12.04
CA ASP A 513 -16.53 -11.23 11.76
C ASP A 513 -15.68 -9.95 11.67
N ARG A 514 -14.39 -10.06 12.02
CA ARG A 514 -13.44 -9.03 12.51
C ARG A 514 -12.75 -8.18 11.43
N HIS A 515 -13.42 -7.90 10.31
CA HIS A 515 -12.80 -7.20 9.16
C HIS A 515 -13.51 -5.94 8.67
N GLN A 516 -14.62 -5.54 9.29
CA GLN A 516 -15.56 -4.59 8.66
C GLN A 516 -15.66 -3.21 9.29
N SER A 517 -14.78 -2.85 10.21
CA SER A 517 -14.67 -1.45 10.64
C SER A 517 -13.74 -0.76 9.66
N THR A 518 -14.28 -0.46 8.49
CA THR A 518 -13.70 0.51 7.58
C THR A 518 -14.59 1.73 7.55
N TYR A 519 -14.26 2.74 6.77
CA TYR A 519 -15.14 3.88 6.50
C TYR A 519 -16.40 3.37 5.77
N VAL A 520 -17.27 2.69 6.50
CA VAL A 520 -18.59 2.24 6.08
C VAL A 520 -19.54 3.27 6.65
N GLY A 521 -20.06 4.13 5.78
CA GLY A 521 -21.40 4.65 6.02
C GLY A 521 -22.32 3.44 6.10
N ALA A 522 -22.79 3.13 7.31
CA ALA A 522 -23.77 2.12 7.70
C ALA A 522 -24.21 1.09 6.64
N LEU A 523 -23.87 -0.19 6.86
CA LEU A 523 -24.48 -1.30 6.14
C LEU A 523 -25.94 -1.46 6.57
N ASP A 524 -26.85 -1.28 5.61
CA ASP A 524 -28.20 -1.79 5.68
C ASP A 524 -28.20 -3.27 5.26
N TRP A 525 -27.89 -4.16 6.19
CA TRP A 525 -28.02 -5.60 5.97
C TRP A 525 -29.48 -6.08 6.11
N TYR A 526 -30.43 -5.24 6.56
CA TYR A 526 -31.80 -5.67 6.89
C TYR A 526 -32.97 -4.78 6.45
N GLY A 527 -32.77 -3.67 5.73
CA GLY A 527 -33.84 -2.74 5.38
C GLY A 527 -34.34 -1.88 6.55
N THR A 528 -33.54 -1.63 7.60
CA THR A 528 -34.05 -1.10 8.89
C THR A 528 -33.47 0.23 9.38
N SER A 529 -32.53 0.88 8.68
CA SER A 529 -32.11 2.22 9.12
C SER A 529 -33.17 3.28 8.75
N SER A 530 -33.82 3.86 9.77
CA SER A 530 -34.81 4.94 9.64
C SER A 530 -34.24 6.29 9.16
N ASP A 531 -32.92 6.40 9.04
CA ASP A 531 -32.23 7.69 9.05
C ASP A 531 -31.75 8.14 7.65
N GLY A 532 -32.04 7.37 6.61
CA GLY A 532 -31.89 7.80 5.20
C GLY A 532 -30.47 7.97 4.67
N ILE A 533 -29.41 7.67 5.44
CA ILE A 533 -28.02 7.72 4.97
C ILE A 533 -27.69 6.41 4.23
N LYS A 534 -27.74 6.44 2.90
CA LYS A 534 -27.46 5.31 2.02
C LYS A 534 -26.01 5.35 1.50
N THR A 535 -25.23 4.35 1.91
CA THR A 535 -23.99 3.79 1.30
C THR A 535 -22.94 4.75 0.73
N MET A 536 -21.84 4.95 1.47
CA MET A 536 -20.54 5.31 0.91
C MET A 536 -19.57 4.16 1.20
N ASN A 537 -18.95 3.60 0.17
CA ASN A 537 -18.00 2.51 0.31
C ASN A 537 -16.64 3.09 0.71
N ALA A 538 -15.99 2.74 1.81
CA ALA A 538 -14.53 2.86 1.86
C ALA A 538 -13.93 1.79 2.75
N THR A 539 -12.78 1.29 2.31
CA THR A 539 -12.08 0.17 2.93
C THR A 539 -10.61 0.54 3.04
N TYR A 540 -10.21 1.10 4.18
CA TYR A 540 -8.81 1.39 4.48
C TYR A 540 -8.40 0.70 5.78
N ASN A 541 -8.29 -0.63 5.70
CA ASN A 541 -7.75 -1.41 6.79
C ASN A 541 -6.71 -2.36 6.23
N SER A 542 -5.45 -2.14 6.60
CA SER A 542 -4.37 -3.09 6.35
C SER A 542 -4.01 -3.73 7.68
N HIS A 543 -4.17 -5.05 7.73
CA HIS A 543 -3.65 -5.87 8.81
C HIS A 543 -2.11 -5.84 8.74
N GLY A 544 -1.43 -5.59 9.87
CA GLY A 544 0.03 -5.36 9.87
C GLY A 544 0.46 -3.90 9.96
N SER A 545 -0.31 -2.97 9.40
CA SER A 545 0.05 -1.55 9.42
C SER A 545 -0.50 -0.89 10.69
N GLN A 546 0.20 -0.98 11.81
CA GLN A 546 -0.20 -0.30 13.04
C GLN A 546 0.76 0.84 13.37
N ASN A 547 0.26 1.89 14.00
CA ASN A 547 1.10 2.86 14.68
C ASN A 547 1.15 2.60 16.18
N SER A 548 2.33 2.89 16.74
CA SER A 548 2.56 2.88 18.17
C SER A 548 1.92 4.11 18.83
N LEU A 549 1.82 4.08 20.17
CA LEU A 549 1.44 5.27 20.92
C LEU A 549 2.59 6.27 20.99
N VAL A 550 2.26 7.55 21.00
CA VAL A 550 3.24 8.63 21.09
C VAL A 550 3.07 9.33 22.44
N PRO A 551 3.99 9.10 23.41
CA PRO A 551 3.99 9.84 24.66
C PRO A 551 4.34 11.31 24.45
N HIS A 552 3.61 12.20 25.11
CA HIS A 552 3.90 13.63 25.13
C HIS A 552 3.23 14.33 26.31
N ARG A 553 4.04 14.92 27.19
CA ARG A 553 3.68 15.73 28.35
C ARG A 553 2.56 15.12 29.22
N GLY A 554 2.71 13.86 29.61
CA GLY A 554 1.81 13.10 30.46
C GLY A 554 0.61 12.48 29.75
N LYS A 555 0.60 12.51 28.41
CA LYS A 555 -0.46 11.96 27.55
C LYS A 555 0.10 10.96 26.56
N LEU A 556 -0.78 10.16 25.99
CA LEU A 556 -0.48 9.29 24.85
C LEU A 556 -1.35 9.68 23.66
N PHE A 557 -0.75 9.75 22.48
CA PHE A 557 -1.45 10.06 21.22
C PHE A 557 -1.36 8.88 20.27
N ILE A 558 -2.45 8.62 19.56
CA ILE A 558 -2.50 7.63 18.49
C ILE A 558 -3.57 8.06 17.49
N HIS A 559 -3.44 7.66 16.23
CA HIS A 559 -4.57 7.68 15.32
C HIS A 559 -5.10 6.26 15.09
N ARG A 560 -6.42 6.18 14.93
CA ARG A 560 -7.15 4.93 14.72
C ARG A 560 -8.08 5.18 13.57
N SER A 561 -7.78 4.57 12.43
CA SER A 561 -8.41 4.92 11.15
C SER A 561 -8.28 6.44 10.91
N ASN A 562 -9.37 7.16 10.59
CA ASN A 562 -9.31 8.60 10.40
C ASN A 562 -9.62 9.42 11.67
N ALA A 563 -9.39 8.87 12.87
CA ALA A 563 -9.59 9.59 14.12
C ALA A 563 -8.27 9.75 14.88
N ILE A 564 -8.03 10.96 15.39
CA ILE A 564 -6.95 11.23 16.34
C ILE A 564 -7.48 11.05 17.76
N VAL A 565 -6.76 10.32 18.59
CA VAL A 565 -7.14 10.01 19.97
C VAL A 565 -6.03 10.44 20.92
N ALA A 566 -6.40 11.19 21.95
CA ALA A 566 -5.53 11.54 23.06
C ALA A 566 -5.97 10.80 24.33
N LEU A 567 -5.04 10.14 25.00
CA LEU A 567 -5.24 9.41 26.25
C LEU A 567 -4.47 10.09 27.39
N GLY A 568 -5.05 10.09 28.59
CA GLY A 568 -4.45 10.72 29.77
C GLY A 568 -5.39 10.72 30.97
N THR A 569 -4.95 11.39 32.04
CA THR A 569 -5.63 11.38 33.36
C THR A 569 -6.31 12.72 33.70
N SER A 570 -6.20 13.69 32.80
CA SER A 570 -6.87 14.99 32.90
C SER A 570 -8.38 14.88 32.69
N THR A 571 -9.12 15.97 32.92
CA THR A 571 -10.56 16.03 32.62
C THR A 571 -10.83 15.76 31.13
N PRO A 572 -11.66 14.75 30.79
CA PRO A 572 -12.04 14.49 29.40
C PRO A 572 -12.86 15.63 28.78
N LEU A 573 -12.54 15.97 27.53
CA LEU A 573 -13.31 16.84 26.64
C LEU A 573 -14.25 16.05 25.72
N GLY A 574 -13.96 14.76 25.45
CA GLY A 574 -14.79 13.91 24.59
C GLY A 574 -14.63 14.20 23.09
N LYS A 575 -15.75 14.17 22.34
CA LYS A 575 -15.76 14.38 20.88
C LYS A 575 -15.39 15.81 20.54
N ILE A 576 -14.38 15.97 19.70
CA ILE A 576 -14.11 17.22 19.00
C ILE A 576 -14.83 17.18 17.65
N PRO A 577 -15.40 18.31 17.15
CA PRO A 577 -16.10 18.34 15.87
C PRO A 577 -15.28 17.77 14.71
N TYR A 578 -16.00 17.07 13.82
CA TYR A 578 -15.49 16.51 12.57
C TYR A 578 -14.72 17.55 11.75
N LEU A 579 -13.59 17.14 11.19
CA LEU A 579 -12.72 18.01 10.39
C LEU A 579 -12.84 17.67 8.91
N PRO A 580 -13.55 18.49 8.10
CA PRO A 580 -13.75 18.21 6.69
C PRO A 580 -12.48 18.40 5.85
N VAL A 581 -12.48 17.82 4.66
CA VAL A 581 -11.47 18.06 3.61
C VAL A 581 -11.60 19.48 3.11
N THR A 582 -10.44 20.10 2.88
CA THR A 582 -10.35 21.32 2.09
C THR A 582 -9.52 21.03 0.85
N THR A 583 -9.92 21.58 -0.29
CA THR A 583 -9.28 21.31 -1.58
C THR A 583 -8.04 22.19 -1.76
N ALA A 584 -7.00 21.64 -2.37
CA ALA A 584 -5.81 22.38 -2.77
C ALA A 584 -5.85 22.71 -4.27
N THR A 585 -5.28 23.85 -4.66
CA THR A 585 -4.96 24.16 -6.05
C THR A 585 -3.45 24.22 -6.21
N SER A 586 -2.91 23.41 -7.10
CA SER A 586 -1.49 23.46 -7.47
C SER A 586 -1.31 23.05 -8.93
N SER A 587 -0.30 23.63 -9.57
CA SER A 587 0.12 23.32 -10.92
C SER A 587 1.26 22.31 -10.89
N VAL A 588 1.09 21.15 -11.55
CA VAL A 588 2.17 20.19 -11.79
C VAL A 588 2.78 20.46 -13.17
N LYS A 589 4.11 20.41 -13.29
CA LYS A 589 4.79 20.51 -14.59
C LYS A 589 4.62 19.23 -15.38
N VAL A 590 4.43 19.35 -16.69
CA VAL A 590 4.42 18.20 -17.59
C VAL A 590 5.87 17.83 -17.92
N PRO A 591 6.38 16.65 -17.51
CA PRO A 591 7.73 16.21 -17.83
C PRO A 591 7.86 15.78 -19.30
N ASN A 592 9.08 15.51 -19.77
CA ASN A 592 9.30 14.91 -21.09
C ASN A 592 8.87 13.42 -21.07
N LEU A 593 7.62 13.15 -21.42
CA LEU A 593 7.01 11.82 -21.37
C LEU A 593 7.61 10.84 -22.38
N THR A 594 7.94 11.30 -23.59
CA THR A 594 8.53 10.46 -24.64
C THR A 594 9.89 9.90 -24.21
N SER A 595 10.73 10.72 -23.59
CA SER A 595 12.02 10.24 -23.08
C SER A 595 11.85 9.18 -21.98
N LYS A 596 10.84 9.31 -21.11
CA LYS A 596 10.53 8.29 -20.10
C LYS A 596 10.02 7.01 -20.76
N LEU A 597 9.17 7.11 -21.77
CA LEU A 597 8.66 5.96 -22.52
C LEU A 597 9.80 5.18 -23.20
N ASP A 598 10.74 5.88 -23.86
CA ASP A 598 11.91 5.25 -24.48
C ASP A 598 12.75 4.46 -23.46
N GLN A 599 12.97 5.02 -22.26
CA GLN A 599 13.72 4.35 -21.19
C GLN A 599 13.03 3.06 -20.73
N GLU A 600 11.72 3.09 -20.54
CA GLU A 600 10.94 1.93 -20.07
C GLU A 600 10.82 0.84 -21.13
N VAL A 601 10.65 1.22 -22.40
CA VAL A 601 10.67 0.27 -23.52
C VAL A 601 12.06 -0.34 -23.70
N GLN A 602 13.14 0.46 -23.56
CA GLN A 602 14.51 -0.07 -23.63
C GLN A 602 14.80 -1.07 -22.51
N LYS A 603 14.27 -0.88 -21.29
CA LYS A 603 14.38 -1.86 -20.19
C LYS A 603 13.78 -3.21 -20.58
N MET A 604 12.59 -3.21 -21.18
CA MET A 604 11.93 -4.43 -21.68
C MET A 604 12.77 -5.13 -22.76
N ILE A 605 13.25 -4.39 -23.76
CA ILE A 605 14.07 -4.94 -24.86
C ILE A 605 15.37 -5.54 -24.32
N SER A 606 16.06 -4.82 -23.43
CA SER A 606 17.36 -5.23 -22.89
C SER A 606 17.27 -6.46 -22.01
N ALA A 607 16.12 -6.67 -21.34
CA ALA A 607 15.89 -7.85 -20.51
C ALA A 607 15.56 -9.11 -21.33
N GLY A 608 15.11 -8.97 -22.58
CA GLY A 608 14.56 -10.07 -23.37
C GLY A 608 13.18 -10.53 -22.87
N LEU A 609 12.71 -11.69 -23.34
CA LEU A 609 11.37 -12.19 -23.00
C LEU A 609 11.25 -12.39 -21.48
N LEU A 610 10.50 -11.52 -20.82
CA LEU A 610 10.28 -11.59 -19.38
C LEU A 610 9.37 -12.77 -19.03
N LYS A 611 9.46 -13.26 -17.80
CA LYS A 611 8.48 -14.17 -17.18
C LYS A 611 7.56 -13.43 -16.18
N PRO A 612 6.44 -14.02 -15.75
CA PRO A 612 5.59 -13.43 -14.72
C PRO A 612 6.38 -13.15 -13.44
N GLY A 613 5.79 -12.31 -12.59
CA GLY A 613 6.48 -11.75 -11.43
C GLY A 613 5.93 -12.27 -10.14
N TYR A 614 6.82 -12.71 -9.25
CA TYR A 614 6.55 -13.14 -7.90
C TYR A 614 6.26 -11.94 -6.99
N HIS A 615 5.01 -11.47 -7.01
CA HIS A 615 4.51 -10.37 -6.19
C HIS A 615 3.18 -10.79 -5.55
N VAL A 616 2.93 -10.29 -4.35
CA VAL A 616 1.66 -10.39 -3.64
C VAL A 616 0.52 -9.81 -4.44
N GLN A 617 -0.40 -10.65 -4.87
CA GLN A 617 -1.65 -10.13 -5.41
C GLN A 617 -2.57 -10.02 -4.22
N GLY A 618 -3.14 -8.83 -3.98
CA GLY A 618 -4.10 -8.59 -2.91
C GLY A 618 -5.35 -9.45 -3.05
N GLN A 619 -6.53 -8.86 -2.85
CA GLN A 619 -7.81 -9.60 -2.80
C GLN A 619 -8.15 -10.46 -4.05
N PHE A 620 -7.40 -10.36 -5.14
CA PHE A 620 -7.53 -11.26 -6.29
C PHE A 620 -7.00 -12.69 -6.04
N ALA A 621 -6.26 -12.93 -4.96
CA ALA A 621 -5.63 -14.23 -4.68
C ALA A 621 -6.60 -15.41 -4.48
N LEU A 622 -7.90 -15.18 -4.26
CA LEU A 622 -8.86 -16.26 -4.04
C LEU A 622 -9.16 -17.05 -5.32
N SER A 623 -9.46 -18.34 -5.15
CA SER A 623 -9.60 -19.37 -6.18
C SER A 623 -10.50 -19.07 -7.39
N LEU A 624 -11.37 -18.06 -7.32
CA LEU A 624 -12.28 -17.66 -8.40
C LEU A 624 -11.66 -16.68 -9.41
N PHE A 625 -10.53 -16.03 -9.10
CA PHE A 625 -9.93 -14.96 -9.91
C PHE A 625 -8.52 -15.28 -10.41
N GLY A 626 -8.23 -16.57 -10.65
CA GLY A 626 -6.90 -17.04 -11.04
C GLY A 626 -6.29 -16.39 -12.30
N ASN A 627 -7.07 -15.67 -13.11
CA ASN A 627 -6.60 -14.87 -14.24
C ASN A 627 -6.11 -13.46 -13.87
N LEU A 628 -6.43 -13.00 -12.67
CA LEU A 628 -5.99 -11.73 -12.10
C LEU A 628 -5.08 -11.94 -10.89
N THR A 629 -4.58 -13.18 -10.67
CA THR A 629 -3.63 -13.55 -9.60
C THR A 629 -2.18 -13.54 -10.01
N THR A 630 -1.85 -13.44 -11.29
CA THR A 630 -0.46 -13.24 -11.71
C THR A 630 -0.34 -12.17 -12.77
N TYR A 631 0.40 -11.11 -12.45
CA TYR A 631 0.65 -9.98 -13.33
C TYR A 631 1.57 -10.45 -14.45
N PHE A 632 1.38 -9.93 -15.68
CA PHE A 632 2.09 -10.41 -16.88
C PHE A 632 1.86 -11.91 -17.17
N GLU A 633 0.83 -12.57 -16.66
CA GLU A 633 0.60 -13.97 -17.04
C GLU A 633 0.10 -14.09 -18.48
N ASN A 634 -0.79 -13.17 -18.87
CA ASN A 634 -1.35 -13.13 -20.20
C ASN A 634 -0.36 -12.49 -21.20
N PRO A 635 0.09 -13.23 -22.24
CA PRO A 635 0.97 -12.67 -23.27
C PRO A 635 0.31 -11.48 -24.01
N GLY A 636 -1.02 -11.45 -24.13
CA GLY A 636 -1.76 -10.34 -24.74
C GLY A 636 -1.48 -8.97 -24.14
N ASP A 637 -1.25 -8.89 -22.83
CA ASP A 637 -0.98 -7.60 -22.17
C ASP A 637 0.35 -7.01 -22.62
N THR A 638 1.38 -7.86 -22.81
CA THR A 638 2.72 -7.45 -23.28
C THR A 638 2.65 -6.98 -24.72
N LEU A 639 2.01 -7.78 -25.58
CA LEU A 639 1.83 -7.44 -27.00
C LEU A 639 1.04 -6.14 -27.15
N LEU A 640 -0.02 -5.96 -26.38
CA LEU A 640 -0.86 -4.77 -26.43
C LEU A 640 -0.10 -3.52 -25.99
N ALA A 641 0.48 -3.51 -24.78
CA ALA A 641 1.16 -2.34 -24.22
C ALA A 641 2.28 -1.84 -25.14
N LEU A 642 3.13 -2.75 -25.60
CA LEU A 642 4.28 -2.43 -26.44
C LEU A 642 3.86 -2.05 -27.87
N SER A 643 2.81 -2.65 -28.42
CA SER A 643 2.27 -2.22 -29.72
C SER A 643 1.67 -0.82 -29.65
N LEU A 644 1.04 -0.45 -28.53
CA LEU A 644 0.55 0.91 -28.31
C LEU A 644 1.70 1.92 -28.11
N ALA A 645 2.82 1.50 -27.53
CA ALA A 645 4.02 2.35 -27.38
C ALA A 645 4.78 2.59 -28.69
N TYR A 646 4.77 1.62 -29.61
CA TYR A 646 5.51 1.66 -30.89
C TYR A 646 5.42 2.98 -31.69
N PRO A 647 4.24 3.61 -31.91
CA PRO A 647 4.16 4.87 -32.64
C PRO A 647 4.76 6.08 -31.89
N HIS A 648 4.92 5.99 -30.56
CA HIS A 648 5.28 7.10 -29.69
C HIS A 648 6.73 7.09 -29.22
N ILE A 649 7.47 6.02 -29.49
CA ILE A 649 8.91 5.90 -29.19
C ILE A 649 9.78 6.50 -30.30
N SER A 650 11.05 6.79 -29.98
CA SER A 650 12.01 7.28 -30.96
C SER A 650 12.27 6.30 -32.11
N ASP A 651 12.62 6.82 -33.29
CA ASP A 651 12.85 6.01 -34.49
C ASP A 651 13.99 4.99 -34.31
N ASN A 652 15.00 5.32 -33.49
CA ASN A 652 16.10 4.42 -33.15
C ASN A 652 15.63 3.16 -32.39
N LEU A 653 14.56 3.29 -31.61
CA LEU A 653 14.04 2.21 -30.76
C LEU A 653 13.00 1.35 -31.48
N LYS A 654 12.30 1.89 -32.49
CA LYS A 654 11.25 1.17 -33.25
C LYS A 654 11.72 -0.16 -33.82
N SER A 655 12.89 -0.19 -34.46
CA SER A 655 13.43 -1.42 -35.06
C SER A 655 13.70 -2.51 -34.01
N GLN A 656 14.26 -2.12 -32.85
CA GLN A 656 14.54 -3.03 -31.75
C GLN A 656 13.24 -3.55 -31.11
N LEU A 657 12.25 -2.67 -30.93
CA LEU A 657 10.94 -3.06 -30.39
C LEU A 657 10.20 -3.99 -31.34
N ALA A 658 10.23 -3.74 -32.65
CA ALA A 658 9.61 -4.63 -33.63
C ALA A 658 10.24 -6.03 -33.59
N GLN A 659 11.56 -6.12 -33.49
CA GLN A 659 12.26 -7.39 -33.34
C GLN A 659 11.84 -8.12 -32.05
N TYR A 660 11.78 -7.40 -30.93
CA TYR A 660 11.30 -7.95 -29.65
C TYR A 660 9.86 -8.48 -29.77
N LEU A 661 8.95 -7.67 -30.32
CA LEU A 661 7.55 -8.07 -30.51
C LEU A 661 7.41 -9.26 -31.46
N SER A 662 8.25 -9.37 -32.48
CA SER A 662 8.27 -10.54 -33.36
C SER A 662 8.72 -11.81 -32.62
N GLN A 663 9.67 -11.71 -31.69
CA GLN A 663 10.08 -12.82 -30.83
C GLN A 663 8.94 -13.23 -29.89
N GLU A 664 8.28 -12.25 -29.25
CA GLU A 664 7.13 -12.45 -28.37
C GLU A 664 5.99 -13.18 -29.13
N VAL A 665 5.63 -12.72 -30.33
CA VAL A 665 4.61 -13.36 -31.17
C VAL A 665 5.00 -14.79 -31.59
N THR A 666 6.26 -15.02 -31.94
CA THR A 666 6.75 -16.36 -32.30
C THR A 666 6.66 -17.31 -31.11
N ALA A 667 7.06 -16.85 -29.92
CA ALA A 667 7.15 -17.66 -28.72
C ALA A 667 5.77 -18.05 -28.16
N TYR A 668 4.78 -17.15 -28.23
CA TYR A 668 3.50 -17.34 -27.53
C TYR A 668 2.27 -17.45 -28.43
N TRP A 669 2.33 -17.03 -29.71
CA TRP A 669 1.18 -17.06 -30.63
C TRP A 669 1.34 -18.03 -31.79
N ASP A 670 2.45 -17.95 -32.52
CA ASP A 670 2.56 -18.60 -33.84
C ASP A 670 2.62 -20.14 -33.76
N SER A 671 3.25 -20.68 -32.71
CA SER A 671 3.41 -22.12 -32.51
C SER A 671 2.12 -22.80 -32.04
N ALA A 672 1.46 -22.24 -31.02
CA ALA A 672 0.31 -22.89 -30.39
C ALA A 672 -0.76 -21.92 -29.83
N ALA A 673 -0.51 -20.61 -29.85
CA ALA A 673 -1.38 -19.58 -29.27
C ALA A 673 -1.74 -19.88 -27.80
N TYR A 674 -0.76 -19.70 -26.92
CA TYR A 674 -0.84 -19.92 -25.49
C TYR A 674 -1.72 -18.86 -24.80
N SER A 675 -2.45 -19.29 -23.78
CA SER A 675 -3.20 -18.39 -22.90
C SER A 675 -2.34 -17.77 -21.81
N THR A 676 -1.26 -18.46 -21.40
CA THR A 676 -0.31 -17.96 -20.39
C THR A 676 1.14 -18.23 -20.78
N ARG A 677 2.06 -17.36 -20.34
CA ARG A 677 3.49 -17.49 -20.63
C ARG A 677 4.25 -18.49 -19.76
N GLY A 678 3.68 -18.95 -18.64
CA GLY A 678 4.34 -19.84 -17.68
C GLY A 678 5.52 -19.19 -16.93
N TRP A 679 6.07 -19.89 -15.94
CA TRP A 679 7.13 -19.42 -15.03
C TRP A 679 8.50 -20.09 -15.28
N THR A 680 8.53 -21.10 -16.16
CA THR A 680 9.71 -21.94 -16.45
C THR A 680 10.71 -21.29 -17.40
N GLU A 681 10.25 -20.38 -18.25
CA GLU A 681 11.04 -19.80 -19.34
C GLU A 681 11.02 -18.26 -19.26
N GLY A 682 12.08 -17.62 -19.76
CA GLY A 682 12.21 -16.17 -19.78
C GLY A 682 12.95 -15.59 -18.58
N VAL A 683 13.26 -14.29 -18.67
CA VAL A 683 14.05 -13.57 -17.67
C VAL A 683 13.15 -13.12 -16.52
N SER A 684 13.59 -13.33 -15.28
CA SER A 684 12.91 -12.77 -14.12
C SER A 684 12.93 -11.25 -14.19
N ARG A 685 11.75 -10.64 -14.10
CA ARG A 685 11.59 -9.21 -13.89
C ARG A 685 11.72 -8.80 -12.44
N HIS A 686 11.68 -9.77 -11.51
CA HIS A 686 12.05 -9.53 -10.13
C HIS A 686 13.56 -9.44 -10.05
N PRO A 687 14.08 -8.30 -9.59
CA PRO A 687 15.52 -8.10 -9.48
C PRO A 687 16.10 -8.78 -8.24
N VAL A 688 15.24 -9.18 -7.29
CA VAL A 688 15.63 -9.90 -6.08
C VAL A 688 15.62 -11.41 -6.36
N PRO A 689 16.70 -12.14 -6.01
CA PRO A 689 16.71 -13.59 -6.13
C PRO A 689 15.67 -14.23 -5.21
N GLN A 690 15.08 -15.33 -5.66
CA GLN A 690 14.02 -16.03 -4.94
C GLN A 690 14.61 -17.13 -4.06
N ALA A 691 13.89 -17.56 -3.02
CA ALA A 691 14.36 -18.70 -2.24
C ALA A 691 14.43 -19.98 -3.10
N PRO A 692 15.38 -20.90 -2.81
CA PRO A 692 15.54 -22.13 -3.59
C PRO A 692 14.25 -22.95 -3.75
N GLU A 693 13.46 -23.03 -2.67
CA GLU A 693 12.17 -23.73 -2.66
C GLU A 693 11.11 -23.07 -3.57
N VAL A 694 11.13 -21.75 -3.70
CA VAL A 694 10.24 -20.98 -4.58
C VAL A 694 10.65 -21.15 -6.05
N GLU A 695 11.96 -21.06 -6.35
CA GLU A 695 12.48 -21.25 -7.71
C GLU A 695 12.16 -22.65 -8.25
N ARG A 696 12.26 -23.67 -7.40
CA ARG A 696 11.83 -25.04 -7.73
C ARG A 696 10.35 -25.08 -8.08
N ASP A 697 9.49 -24.47 -7.28
CA ASP A 697 8.04 -24.55 -7.47
C ASP A 697 7.58 -23.92 -8.79
N PHE A 698 8.33 -22.96 -9.34
CA PHE A 698 8.07 -22.41 -10.69
C PHE A 698 8.05 -23.46 -11.80
N THR A 699 8.70 -24.61 -11.61
CA THR A 699 8.67 -25.73 -12.58
C THR A 699 7.29 -26.34 -12.76
N ASN A 700 6.41 -26.19 -11.77
CA ASN A 700 5.04 -26.70 -11.80
C ASN A 700 4.07 -25.80 -12.61
N PHE A 701 4.54 -24.66 -13.14
CA PHE A 701 3.72 -23.69 -13.86
C PHE A 701 4.25 -23.39 -15.27
N PRO A 702 4.28 -24.39 -16.17
CA PRO A 702 4.68 -24.17 -17.57
C PRO A 702 3.65 -23.33 -18.33
N LYS A 703 3.96 -22.97 -19.58
CA LYS A 703 3.02 -22.33 -20.52
C LYS A 703 1.75 -23.18 -20.67
N VAL A 704 0.57 -22.57 -20.62
CA VAL A 704 -0.70 -23.29 -20.86
C VAL A 704 -1.45 -22.77 -22.08
N LEU A 705 -2.06 -23.70 -22.82
CA LEU A 705 -2.85 -23.40 -24.03
C LEU A 705 -4.26 -22.88 -23.71
N ASN A 706 -4.77 -23.25 -22.55
CA ASN A 706 -6.08 -22.89 -22.05
C ASN A 706 -5.96 -22.60 -20.54
N THR A 707 -6.61 -21.54 -20.08
CA THR A 707 -6.76 -21.24 -18.66
C THR A 707 -8.03 -21.92 -18.12
N ASN A 708 -8.03 -22.26 -16.83
CA ASN A 708 -9.25 -22.64 -16.11
C ASN A 708 -9.96 -21.41 -15.52
N ALA A 709 -9.90 -20.27 -16.22
CA ALA A 709 -10.47 -19.01 -15.76
C ALA A 709 -11.95 -18.90 -16.16
N ALA A 710 -12.83 -18.96 -15.16
CA ALA A 710 -14.26 -18.70 -15.26
C ALA A 710 -14.94 -19.13 -16.59
N LEU A 711 -15.41 -18.22 -17.46
CA LEU A 711 -16.13 -18.57 -18.72
C LEU A 711 -15.28 -18.60 -19.99
N TRP A 712 -14.00 -18.23 -19.95
CA TRP A 712 -13.16 -18.16 -21.15
C TRP A 712 -11.83 -18.90 -21.00
N GLN A 713 -11.65 -19.94 -21.81
CA GLN A 713 -10.42 -20.77 -21.82
C GLN A 713 -9.22 -20.06 -22.48
N TYR A 714 -9.49 -19.09 -23.36
CA TYR A 714 -8.49 -18.25 -24.00
C TYR A 714 -8.90 -16.79 -23.83
N PRO A 715 -8.06 -15.93 -23.19
CA PRO A 715 -8.39 -14.52 -22.98
C PRO A 715 -8.65 -13.82 -24.30
N GLN A 716 -9.92 -13.43 -24.53
CA GLN A 716 -10.34 -12.94 -25.85
C GLN A 716 -9.76 -11.57 -26.16
N ILE A 717 -9.35 -10.81 -25.15
CA ILE A 717 -8.60 -9.56 -25.31
C ILE A 717 -7.30 -9.75 -26.12
N ASN A 718 -6.75 -10.98 -26.19
CA ASN A 718 -5.56 -11.26 -26.99
C ASN A 718 -5.80 -11.04 -28.49
N LEU A 719 -7.06 -11.14 -28.95
CA LEU A 719 -7.42 -10.82 -30.34
C LEU A 719 -7.33 -9.32 -30.61
N TYR A 720 -7.61 -8.49 -29.61
CA TYR A 720 -7.39 -7.04 -29.66
C TYR A 720 -5.89 -6.71 -29.70
N ALA A 721 -5.08 -7.38 -28.88
CA ALA A 721 -3.62 -7.23 -28.90
C ALA A 721 -3.02 -7.56 -30.27
N LEU A 722 -3.47 -8.67 -30.90
CA LEU A 722 -3.06 -9.04 -32.27
C LEU A 722 -3.43 -7.97 -33.31
N TRP A 723 -4.61 -7.37 -33.18
CA TRP A 723 -5.01 -6.27 -34.05
C TRP A 723 -4.13 -5.04 -33.86
N LYS A 724 -3.91 -4.57 -32.62
CA LYS A 724 -3.07 -3.40 -32.37
C LYS A 724 -1.61 -3.63 -32.80
N TYR A 725 -1.10 -4.84 -32.65
CA TYR A 725 0.20 -5.23 -33.22
C TYR A 725 0.22 -5.09 -34.75
N ALA A 726 -0.81 -5.63 -35.42
CA ALA A 726 -0.92 -5.53 -36.86
C ALA A 726 -1.10 -4.07 -37.34
N GLN A 727 -1.82 -3.25 -36.58
CA GLN A 727 -2.06 -1.85 -36.89
C GLN A 727 -0.80 -0.99 -36.76
N ASN A 728 -0.04 -1.17 -35.68
CA ASN A 728 1.01 -0.23 -35.30
C ASN A 728 2.40 -0.63 -35.77
N VAL A 729 2.68 -1.93 -35.92
CA VAL A 729 3.99 -2.42 -36.37
C VAL A 729 3.97 -2.68 -37.88
N PRO A 730 4.96 -2.19 -38.66
CA PRO A 730 5.00 -2.41 -40.10
C PRO A 730 5.10 -3.89 -40.46
N GLU A 731 4.31 -4.34 -41.45
CA GLU A 731 4.27 -5.75 -41.87
C GLU A 731 5.64 -6.29 -42.31
N SER A 732 6.56 -5.44 -42.77
CA SER A 732 7.94 -5.82 -43.11
C SER A 732 8.79 -6.27 -41.91
N GLN A 733 8.33 -6.05 -40.68
CA GLN A 733 9.06 -6.33 -39.44
C GLN A 733 8.33 -7.34 -38.54
N ARG A 734 7.24 -7.95 -39.02
CA ARG A 734 6.41 -8.89 -38.26
C ARG A 734 5.78 -9.97 -39.15
N LEU A 735 5.03 -10.90 -38.55
CA LEU A 735 4.17 -11.83 -39.28
C LEU A 735 3.13 -11.09 -40.13
N SER A 736 2.77 -11.67 -41.27
CA SER A 736 1.79 -11.11 -42.19
C SER A 736 0.40 -10.97 -41.55
N ASN A 737 -0.38 -10.01 -42.04
CA ASN A 737 -1.77 -9.82 -41.58
C ASN A 737 -2.57 -11.12 -41.72
N GLN A 738 -2.37 -11.85 -42.82
CA GLN A 738 -2.98 -13.14 -43.06
C GLN A 738 -2.65 -14.16 -41.97
N ARG A 739 -1.37 -14.28 -41.57
CA ARG A 739 -0.97 -15.25 -40.53
C ARG A 739 -1.54 -14.88 -39.16
N LEU A 740 -1.48 -13.60 -38.79
CA LEU A 740 -2.07 -13.11 -37.53
C LEU A 740 -3.59 -13.34 -37.49
N TYR A 741 -4.27 -13.10 -38.62
CA TYR A 741 -5.69 -13.37 -38.76
C TYR A 741 -6.03 -14.86 -38.61
N GLN A 742 -5.25 -15.77 -39.20
CA GLN A 742 -5.47 -17.21 -39.01
C GLN A 742 -5.32 -17.65 -37.55
N ILE A 743 -4.35 -17.09 -36.83
CA ILE A 743 -4.20 -17.32 -35.38
C ILE A 743 -5.47 -16.85 -34.65
N ALA A 744 -5.93 -15.62 -34.92
CA ALA A 744 -7.13 -15.06 -34.29
C ALA A 744 -8.38 -15.88 -34.61
N LYS A 745 -8.56 -16.28 -35.88
CA LYS A 745 -9.67 -17.11 -36.36
C LYS A 745 -9.73 -18.48 -35.67
N SER A 746 -8.58 -19.05 -35.29
CA SER A 746 -8.53 -20.31 -34.56
C SER A 746 -8.99 -20.22 -33.09
N LYS A 747 -9.04 -19.00 -32.52
CA LYS A 747 -9.32 -18.74 -31.10
C LYS A 747 -10.59 -17.94 -30.82
N VAL A 748 -11.14 -17.24 -31.81
CA VAL A 748 -12.44 -16.55 -31.67
C VAL A 748 -13.54 -17.58 -31.40
N ARG A 749 -14.38 -17.34 -30.40
CA ARG A 749 -15.48 -18.23 -30.00
C ARG A 749 -16.72 -17.40 -29.65
N ALA A 750 -17.86 -18.06 -29.51
CA ALA A 750 -19.04 -17.45 -28.89
C ALA A 750 -18.89 -17.43 -27.36
N VAL A 751 -19.54 -16.47 -26.68
CA VAL A 751 -19.55 -16.42 -25.21
C VAL A 751 -20.33 -17.64 -24.66
N PRO A 752 -19.73 -18.50 -23.84
CA PRO A 752 -20.42 -19.65 -23.25
C PRO A 752 -21.51 -19.25 -22.26
N ASN A 753 -22.45 -20.16 -21.99
CA ASN A 753 -23.40 -19.98 -20.90
C ASN A 753 -22.70 -20.16 -19.54
N PRO A 754 -23.03 -19.35 -18.52
CA PRO A 754 -22.47 -19.54 -17.19
C PRO A 754 -22.95 -20.84 -16.52
N PRO A 755 -22.20 -21.39 -15.55
CA PRO A 755 -22.67 -22.47 -14.71
C PRO A 755 -23.95 -22.06 -13.96
N VAL A 756 -25.08 -22.67 -14.35
CA VAL A 756 -26.43 -22.33 -13.82
C VAL A 756 -26.52 -22.48 -12.29
N GLN A 757 -25.66 -23.30 -11.70
CA GLN A 757 -25.57 -23.49 -10.25
C GLN A 757 -25.07 -22.25 -9.48
N TYR A 758 -24.39 -21.32 -10.16
CA TYR A 758 -23.80 -20.12 -9.54
C TYR A 758 -24.36 -18.82 -10.11
N TYR A 759 -24.82 -18.81 -11.37
CA TYR A 759 -25.35 -17.62 -12.04
C TYR A 759 -26.56 -18.01 -12.89
N ALA A 760 -27.69 -17.34 -12.71
CA ALA A 760 -28.93 -17.60 -13.42
C ALA A 760 -28.90 -17.04 -14.85
N THR A 761 -28.21 -15.93 -15.07
CA THR A 761 -28.11 -15.28 -16.39
C THR A 761 -26.68 -14.84 -16.72
N LEU A 762 -26.44 -14.58 -18.00
CA LEU A 762 -25.16 -14.00 -18.45
C LEU A 762 -24.98 -12.56 -17.93
N GLU A 763 -26.07 -11.81 -17.73
CA GLU A 763 -26.05 -10.46 -17.14
C GLU A 763 -25.58 -10.51 -15.68
N GLU A 764 -26.09 -11.46 -14.89
CA GLU A 764 -25.66 -11.68 -13.52
C GLU A 764 -24.17 -12.03 -13.47
N TYR A 765 -23.71 -12.91 -14.37
CA TYR A 765 -22.31 -13.24 -14.49
C TYR A 765 -21.45 -11.99 -14.81
N PHE A 766 -21.78 -11.24 -15.86
CA PHE A 766 -20.98 -10.07 -16.23
C PHE A 766 -21.07 -8.90 -15.25
N THR A 767 -22.10 -8.85 -14.41
CA THR A 767 -22.15 -7.93 -13.26
C THR A 767 -21.04 -8.25 -12.25
N GLN A 768 -20.74 -9.54 -12.04
CA GLN A 768 -19.69 -10.02 -11.12
C GLN A 768 -18.29 -10.03 -11.77
N PHE A 769 -18.22 -10.20 -13.09
CA PHE A 769 -16.97 -10.31 -13.88
C PHE A 769 -16.90 -9.26 -15.00
N PRO A 770 -16.98 -7.93 -14.69
CA PRO A 770 -17.06 -6.89 -15.71
C PRO A 770 -15.80 -6.81 -16.60
N TYR A 771 -14.65 -7.22 -16.08
CA TYR A 771 -13.40 -7.25 -16.82
C TYR A 771 -13.39 -8.35 -17.90
N GLU A 772 -14.02 -9.50 -17.68
CA GLU A 772 -14.19 -10.50 -18.74
C GLU A 772 -15.16 -10.01 -19.81
N HIS A 773 -16.20 -9.28 -19.41
CA HIS A 773 -17.12 -8.63 -20.35
C HIS A 773 -16.36 -7.66 -21.27
N ASN A 774 -15.52 -6.80 -20.69
CA ASN A 774 -14.64 -5.90 -21.44
C ASN A 774 -13.73 -6.69 -22.39
N GLY A 775 -13.10 -7.77 -21.89
CA GLY A 775 -12.22 -8.61 -22.68
C GLY A 775 -12.90 -9.31 -23.86
N TRP A 776 -14.14 -9.78 -23.71
CA TRP A 776 -14.94 -10.34 -24.81
C TRP A 776 -15.28 -9.28 -25.86
N ILE A 777 -15.72 -8.09 -25.44
CA ILE A 777 -16.02 -6.98 -26.34
C ILE A 777 -14.77 -6.58 -27.12
N GLY A 778 -13.66 -6.35 -26.42
CA GLY A 778 -12.37 -6.02 -27.03
C GLY A 778 -11.92 -7.11 -28.00
N GLY A 779 -12.10 -8.39 -27.65
CA GLY A 779 -11.76 -9.51 -28.50
C GLY A 779 -12.50 -9.54 -29.83
N TYR A 780 -13.83 -9.33 -29.84
CA TYR A 780 -14.60 -9.25 -31.09
C TYR A 780 -14.22 -8.03 -31.93
N ILE A 781 -14.01 -6.87 -31.29
CA ILE A 781 -13.53 -5.65 -31.97
C ILE A 781 -12.18 -5.93 -32.63
N GLY A 782 -11.24 -6.55 -31.90
CA GLY A 782 -9.92 -6.93 -32.40
C GLY A 782 -10.01 -7.89 -33.58
N TYR A 783 -10.78 -8.97 -33.45
CA TYR A 783 -10.96 -9.96 -34.51
C TYR A 783 -11.51 -9.33 -35.81
N LEU A 784 -12.59 -8.55 -35.70
CA LEU A 784 -13.24 -7.92 -36.86
C LEU A 784 -12.31 -6.90 -37.54
N ASN A 785 -11.55 -6.12 -36.78
CA ASN A 785 -10.62 -5.14 -37.37
C ASN A 785 -9.37 -5.79 -37.96
N LEU A 786 -8.86 -6.86 -37.36
CA LEU A 786 -7.76 -7.64 -37.95
C LEU A 786 -8.20 -8.31 -39.26
N GLN A 787 -9.43 -8.82 -39.32
CA GLN A 787 -10.02 -9.35 -40.54
C GLN A 787 -10.09 -8.27 -41.63
N ARG A 788 -10.59 -7.07 -41.31
CA ARG A 788 -10.62 -5.94 -42.27
C ARG A 788 -9.24 -5.57 -42.77
N LEU A 789 -8.26 -5.45 -41.86
CA LEU A 789 -6.88 -5.11 -42.21
C LEU A 789 -6.27 -6.15 -43.15
N THR A 790 -6.58 -7.43 -42.94
CA THR A 790 -6.11 -8.54 -43.80
C THR A 790 -6.66 -8.46 -45.22
N TYR A 791 -7.89 -7.99 -45.38
CA TYR A 791 -8.56 -7.87 -46.68
C TYR A 791 -8.59 -6.44 -47.24
N ASN A 792 -7.80 -5.51 -46.65
CA ASN A 792 -7.75 -4.09 -47.03
C ASN A 792 -9.11 -3.40 -47.08
N LEU A 793 -9.96 -3.68 -46.10
CA LEU A 793 -11.31 -3.11 -45.98
C LEU A 793 -11.35 -1.89 -45.06
N GLY A 794 -12.26 -0.96 -45.35
CA GLY A 794 -12.49 0.23 -44.52
C GLY A 794 -13.24 -0.07 -43.22
N SER A 795 -13.24 0.88 -42.28
CA SER A 795 -13.89 0.74 -40.95
C SER A 795 -15.39 0.46 -41.03
N ASN A 796 -16.06 0.95 -42.07
CA ASN A 796 -17.51 0.80 -42.29
C ASN A 796 -17.89 -0.42 -43.15
N SER A 797 -16.93 -1.25 -43.56
CA SER A 797 -17.21 -2.42 -44.40
C SER A 797 -18.10 -3.45 -43.69
N ALA A 798 -19.10 -3.94 -44.43
CA ALA A 798 -20.03 -4.97 -44.00
C ALA A 798 -19.41 -6.37 -44.13
N CYS A 799 -19.96 -7.36 -43.44
CA CYS A 799 -19.49 -8.74 -43.58
C CYS A 799 -19.68 -9.30 -45.00
N THR A 800 -20.59 -8.72 -45.79
CA THR A 800 -20.80 -9.07 -47.21
C THR A 800 -19.67 -8.62 -48.14
N ASP A 801 -18.84 -7.67 -47.70
CA ASP A 801 -17.69 -7.17 -48.48
C ASP A 801 -16.49 -8.11 -48.41
N LEU A 802 -16.54 -9.14 -47.54
CA LEU A 802 -15.53 -10.17 -47.41
C LEU A 802 -15.75 -11.32 -48.41
N PRO A 803 -14.69 -12.09 -48.73
CA PRO A 803 -14.84 -13.34 -49.47
C PRO A 803 -15.88 -14.27 -48.82
N SER A 804 -16.66 -15.01 -49.62
CA SER A 804 -17.74 -15.87 -49.14
C SER A 804 -17.30 -16.86 -48.04
N THR A 805 -16.05 -17.32 -48.09
CA THR A 805 -15.43 -18.21 -47.08
C THR A 805 -15.26 -17.58 -45.70
N GLU A 806 -15.33 -16.25 -45.60
CA GLU A 806 -15.12 -15.49 -44.37
C GLU A 806 -16.38 -14.85 -43.80
N GLN A 807 -17.42 -14.66 -44.62
CA GLN A 807 -18.64 -13.95 -44.25
C GLN A 807 -19.33 -14.58 -43.03
N THR A 808 -19.41 -15.91 -42.95
CA THR A 808 -20.04 -16.61 -41.81
C THR A 808 -19.33 -16.27 -40.50
N SER A 809 -18.00 -16.32 -40.47
CA SER A 809 -17.23 -16.03 -39.26
C SER A 809 -17.35 -14.56 -38.83
N CYS A 810 -17.38 -13.64 -39.80
CA CYS A 810 -17.61 -12.21 -39.56
C CYS A 810 -18.99 -11.98 -38.96
N THR A 811 -20.04 -12.52 -39.58
CA THR A 811 -21.43 -12.37 -39.13
C THR A 811 -21.60 -12.94 -37.73
N THR A 812 -21.06 -14.12 -37.44
CA THR A 812 -21.13 -14.71 -36.09
C THR A 812 -20.43 -13.85 -35.04
N ALA A 813 -19.23 -13.34 -35.31
CA ALA A 813 -18.52 -12.46 -34.40
C ALA A 813 -19.28 -11.14 -34.17
N ARG A 814 -19.81 -10.55 -35.25
CA ARG A 814 -20.62 -9.33 -35.19
C ARG A 814 -21.88 -9.53 -34.35
N THR A 815 -22.66 -10.57 -34.62
CA THR A 815 -23.88 -10.87 -33.85
C THR A 815 -23.59 -11.08 -32.37
N ASN A 816 -22.46 -11.71 -32.01
CA ASN A 816 -22.09 -11.84 -30.60
C ASN A 816 -21.71 -10.51 -29.97
N LEU A 817 -20.96 -9.65 -30.67
CA LEU A 817 -20.64 -8.31 -30.21
C LEU A 817 -21.91 -7.47 -30.00
N ASP A 818 -22.83 -7.47 -30.98
CA ASP A 818 -24.08 -6.71 -30.92
C ASP A 818 -24.99 -7.19 -29.78
N ARG A 819 -24.85 -8.46 -29.36
CA ARG A 819 -25.57 -9.02 -28.20
C ARG A 819 -25.01 -8.53 -26.86
N ILE A 820 -23.68 -8.45 -26.72
CA ILE A 820 -23.04 -8.18 -25.41
C ILE A 820 -22.61 -6.73 -25.22
N LEU A 821 -22.44 -5.93 -26.29
CA LEU A 821 -22.03 -4.54 -26.17
C LEU A 821 -23.10 -3.68 -25.48
N PRO A 822 -24.40 -3.71 -25.88
CA PRO A 822 -25.45 -3.00 -25.15
C PRO A 822 -25.66 -3.52 -23.73
N MET A 823 -25.44 -4.81 -23.49
CA MET A 823 -25.50 -5.40 -22.15
C MET A 823 -24.50 -4.72 -21.20
N ARG A 824 -23.35 -4.25 -21.70
CA ARG A 824 -22.34 -3.59 -20.85
C ARG A 824 -22.87 -2.33 -20.19
N THR A 825 -23.74 -1.55 -20.86
CA THR A 825 -24.33 -0.33 -20.29
C THR A 825 -25.37 -0.65 -19.21
N GLN A 826 -26.07 -1.78 -19.38
CA GLN A 826 -27.08 -2.28 -18.45
C GLN A 826 -26.43 -2.74 -17.15
N VAL A 827 -25.38 -3.57 -17.23
CA VAL A 827 -24.70 -4.16 -16.06
C VAL A 827 -23.61 -3.27 -15.46
N PHE A 828 -23.29 -2.12 -16.05
CA PHE A 828 -22.34 -1.17 -15.47
C PHE A 828 -22.86 -0.62 -14.14
N SER A 829 -22.03 -0.77 -13.11
CA SER A 829 -22.28 -0.31 -11.75
C SER A 829 -21.02 0.30 -11.15
N LYS A 830 -21.18 1.38 -10.39
CA LYS A 830 -20.12 1.92 -9.52
C LYS A 830 -19.74 0.94 -8.39
N ASP A 831 -20.71 0.11 -7.98
CA ASP A 831 -20.62 -0.88 -6.91
C ASP A 831 -20.45 -2.29 -7.49
N SER A 832 -19.34 -2.57 -8.21
CA SER A 832 -19.06 -3.94 -8.65
C SER A 832 -18.80 -4.83 -7.43
N SER A 833 -19.53 -5.94 -7.33
CA SER A 833 -19.52 -6.81 -6.16
C SER A 833 -18.27 -7.70 -6.09
N TYR A 834 -17.81 -7.94 -4.86
CA TYR A 834 -16.89 -9.01 -4.48
C TYR A 834 -17.70 -10.26 -4.10
N ALA A 835 -17.32 -11.44 -4.59
CA ALA A 835 -17.97 -12.70 -4.22
C ALA A 835 -16.92 -13.73 -3.76
N TYR A 836 -16.75 -13.85 -2.45
CA TYR A 836 -16.38 -15.13 -1.84
C TYR A 836 -17.01 -15.23 -0.44
N ASP A 837 -17.85 -16.25 -0.27
CA ASP A 837 -18.79 -16.54 0.82
C ASP A 837 -20.09 -15.69 0.85
N ARG A 838 -21.23 -16.38 0.90
CA ARG A 838 -22.61 -15.84 0.97
C ARG A 838 -22.88 -15.01 2.23
N SER A 839 -21.92 -14.95 3.15
CA SER A 839 -21.96 -14.15 4.38
C SER A 839 -21.31 -12.77 4.25
N VAL A 840 -20.54 -12.48 3.19
CA VAL A 840 -19.76 -11.24 3.10
C VAL A 840 -19.72 -10.61 1.70
N GLN A 841 -20.71 -9.78 1.40
CA GLN A 841 -20.74 -8.97 0.16
C GLN A 841 -19.96 -7.67 0.35
N HIS A 842 -18.70 -7.63 -0.08
CA HIS A 842 -17.84 -6.45 0.11
C HIS A 842 -17.71 -5.61 -1.16
N LYS A 843 -18.38 -4.45 -1.15
CA LYS A 843 -18.27 -3.42 -2.18
C LYS A 843 -16.96 -2.66 -2.02
N LEU A 844 -15.96 -3.01 -2.83
CA LEU A 844 -14.98 -2.12 -3.47
C LEU A 844 -13.92 -2.95 -4.20
N ASP A 845 -14.14 -3.17 -5.49
CA ASP A 845 -13.06 -3.34 -6.46
C ASP A 845 -13.49 -2.74 -7.81
N THR A 846 -13.79 -1.44 -7.77
CA THR A 846 -14.20 -0.64 -8.94
C THR A 846 -13.18 -0.66 -10.09
N PRO A 847 -11.84 -0.79 -9.86
CA PRO A 847 -10.87 -1.03 -10.94
C PRO A 847 -11.24 -2.16 -11.90
N ARG A 848 -11.93 -3.21 -11.45
CA ARG A 848 -12.43 -4.31 -12.29
C ARG A 848 -13.33 -3.85 -13.43
N ASN A 849 -14.05 -2.74 -13.28
CA ASN A 849 -14.85 -2.20 -14.37
C ASN A 849 -14.03 -1.78 -15.58
N TYR A 850 -12.73 -1.52 -15.38
CA TYR A 850 -11.86 -0.88 -16.34
C TYR A 850 -10.71 -1.79 -16.79
N ILE A 851 -10.46 -2.93 -16.13
CA ILE A 851 -9.51 -3.94 -16.59
C ILE A 851 -9.91 -4.39 -18.00
N TRP A 852 -8.94 -4.41 -18.92
CA TRP A 852 -9.11 -4.72 -20.35
C TRP A 852 -10.15 -3.87 -21.10
N MET A 853 -10.55 -2.73 -20.53
CA MET A 853 -11.32 -1.74 -21.27
C MET A 853 -10.49 -1.26 -22.47
N THR A 854 -11.14 -1.15 -23.63
CA THR A 854 -10.52 -0.63 -24.85
C THR A 854 -10.98 0.81 -25.09
N GLN A 855 -10.24 1.58 -25.88
CA GLN A 855 -10.64 2.96 -26.22
C GLN A 855 -12.02 2.98 -26.90
N GLU A 856 -12.29 2.02 -27.79
CA GLU A 856 -13.56 1.89 -28.50
C GLU A 856 -14.73 1.58 -27.54
N LEU A 857 -14.49 0.75 -26.53
CA LEU A 857 -15.49 0.50 -25.49
C LEU A 857 -15.69 1.73 -24.58
N ALA A 858 -14.61 2.41 -24.21
CA ALA A 858 -14.69 3.63 -23.40
C ALA A 858 -15.53 4.71 -24.11
N ASP A 859 -15.29 4.95 -25.40
CA ASP A 859 -16.07 5.89 -26.21
C ASP A 859 -17.55 5.52 -26.26
N TYR A 860 -17.85 4.22 -26.42
CA TYR A 860 -19.22 3.74 -26.38
C TYR A 860 -19.88 3.99 -25.01
N LEU A 861 -19.21 3.68 -23.89
CA LEU A 861 -19.79 3.89 -22.56
C LEU A 861 -20.01 5.37 -22.26
N VAL A 862 -19.09 6.26 -22.64
CA VAL A 862 -19.25 7.72 -22.47
C VAL A 862 -20.47 8.24 -23.21
N GLN A 863 -20.75 7.72 -24.41
CA GLN A 863 -21.92 8.12 -25.18
C GLN A 863 -23.24 7.60 -24.59
N GLN A 864 -23.22 6.42 -23.98
CA GLN A 864 -24.45 5.73 -23.56
C GLN A 864 -24.81 5.95 -22.08
N ILE A 865 -23.83 6.08 -21.19
CA ILE A 865 -24.05 6.13 -19.73
C ILE A 865 -23.12 7.15 -19.00
N PRO A 866 -23.01 8.41 -19.46
CA PRO A 866 -22.08 9.40 -18.89
C PRO A 866 -22.31 9.64 -17.39
N ASP A 867 -23.57 9.67 -16.94
CA ASP A 867 -23.90 9.90 -15.52
C ASP A 867 -23.39 8.78 -14.61
N LYS A 868 -23.54 7.51 -15.02
CA LYS A 868 -23.04 6.36 -14.25
C LYS A 868 -21.52 6.39 -14.14
N ILE A 869 -20.84 6.80 -15.20
CA ILE A 869 -19.38 6.95 -15.24
C ILE A 869 -18.95 8.05 -14.27
N ASN A 870 -19.56 9.23 -14.36
CA ASN A 870 -19.21 10.37 -13.51
C ASN A 870 -19.45 10.06 -12.03
N GLN A 871 -20.54 9.36 -11.70
CA GLN A 871 -20.80 8.89 -10.34
C GLN A 871 -19.70 7.94 -9.85
N ALA A 872 -19.37 6.90 -10.65
CA ALA A 872 -18.32 5.93 -10.28
C ALA A 872 -16.95 6.59 -10.10
N MET A 873 -16.55 7.49 -11.01
CA MET A 873 -15.25 8.14 -10.95
C MET A 873 -15.14 9.16 -9.83
N THR A 874 -16.22 9.91 -9.54
CA THR A 874 -16.26 10.85 -8.40
C THR A 874 -16.12 10.09 -7.08
N GLU A 875 -16.82 8.97 -6.95
CA GLU A 875 -16.76 8.09 -5.80
C GLU A 875 -15.33 7.54 -5.59
N ILE A 876 -14.68 7.01 -6.64
CA ILE A 876 -13.28 6.54 -6.57
C ILE A 876 -12.32 7.66 -6.14
N GLN A 877 -12.43 8.86 -6.71
CA GLN A 877 -11.55 9.98 -6.39
C GLN A 877 -11.69 10.43 -4.93
N TYR A 878 -12.89 10.32 -4.38
CA TYR A 878 -13.15 10.65 -2.98
C TYR A 878 -12.60 9.56 -2.05
N LEU A 879 -12.88 8.29 -2.37
CA LEU A 879 -12.70 7.16 -1.46
C LEU A 879 -11.39 6.43 -1.60
N ASN A 880 -10.65 6.53 -2.70
CA ASN A 880 -9.37 5.82 -2.90
C ASN A 880 -8.27 6.82 -3.28
N GLN A 881 -7.76 7.59 -2.32
CA GLN A 881 -6.89 8.73 -2.63
C GLN A 881 -5.48 8.29 -3.11
N TYR A 882 -5.11 7.02 -2.93
CA TYR A 882 -3.80 6.45 -3.27
C TYR A 882 -3.84 5.49 -4.47
N TRP A 883 -4.96 5.40 -5.19
CA TRP A 883 -5.18 4.42 -6.26
C TRP A 883 -4.09 4.39 -7.35
N PHE A 884 -3.35 5.48 -7.52
CA PHE A 884 -2.34 5.67 -8.56
C PHE A 884 -0.92 5.27 -8.13
N VAL A 885 -0.70 5.03 -6.84
CA VAL A 885 0.62 4.72 -6.30
C VAL A 885 0.95 3.25 -6.59
N SER A 886 2.01 3.03 -7.35
CA SER A 886 2.50 1.68 -7.64
C SER A 886 2.99 1.00 -6.37
N ARG A 887 2.70 -0.30 -6.19
CA ARG A 887 3.04 -1.05 -4.96
C ARG A 887 2.64 -0.32 -3.66
N PHE A 888 1.42 0.20 -3.61
CA PHE A 888 0.92 0.79 -2.37
C PHE A 888 0.49 -0.33 -1.41
N GLU A 889 1.21 -0.47 -0.29
CA GLU A 889 1.13 -1.63 0.62
C GLU A 889 0.14 -1.46 1.80
N ASN A 890 -0.87 -0.57 1.69
CA ASN A 890 -1.84 -0.31 2.76
C ASN A 890 -3.29 -0.66 2.36
N ASP A 891 -3.60 -1.92 2.04
CA ASP A 891 -4.93 -2.29 1.53
C ASP A 891 -5.68 -3.42 2.28
N MET A 892 -6.97 -3.53 1.97
CA MET A 892 -8.07 -4.31 2.57
C MET A 892 -7.86 -5.74 3.14
N GLY A 893 -7.80 -5.89 4.47
CA GLY A 893 -8.03 -7.16 5.18
C GLY A 893 -6.76 -7.74 5.83
N GLU A 894 -6.83 -9.02 6.25
CA GLU A 894 -5.67 -9.82 6.70
C GLU A 894 -4.72 -10.00 5.51
N SER A 895 -3.86 -9.00 5.29
CA SER A 895 -2.73 -9.02 4.35
C SER A 895 -3.06 -8.91 2.88
N SER A 896 -3.97 -8.00 2.56
CA SER A 896 -4.13 -7.58 1.17
C SER A 896 -3.20 -6.40 0.85
N HIS A 897 -2.47 -6.51 -0.24
CA HIS A 897 -1.81 -5.38 -0.86
C HIS A 897 -2.74 -4.76 -1.90
N SER A 898 -2.54 -3.47 -2.20
CA SER A 898 -3.22 -2.92 -3.36
C SER A 898 -2.72 -3.67 -4.58
N THR A 899 -3.65 -4.35 -5.25
CA THR A 899 -3.36 -5.09 -6.47
C THR A 899 -2.70 -4.17 -7.50
N LEU A 900 -1.70 -4.71 -8.21
CA LEU A 900 -1.07 -4.01 -9.33
C LEU A 900 -2.10 -3.63 -10.42
N TRP A 901 -3.26 -4.28 -10.46
CA TRP A 901 -4.36 -3.96 -11.35
C TRP A 901 -5.20 -2.74 -10.93
N ASN A 902 -4.92 -2.09 -9.80
CA ASN A 902 -5.68 -0.90 -9.38
C ASN A 902 -5.28 0.35 -10.18
N TYR A 903 -3.99 0.60 -10.33
CA TYR A 903 -3.52 1.91 -10.79
C TYR A 903 -3.61 2.07 -12.32
N GLY A 904 -3.21 1.07 -13.10
CA GLY A 904 -3.26 1.15 -14.57
C GLY A 904 -4.68 1.37 -15.11
N PRO A 905 -5.62 0.45 -14.89
CA PRO A 905 -7.02 0.57 -15.34
C PRO A 905 -7.73 1.85 -14.88
N LEU A 906 -7.52 2.32 -13.64
CA LEU A 906 -8.10 3.58 -13.19
C LEU A 906 -7.47 4.80 -13.87
N PHE A 907 -6.17 4.77 -14.15
CA PHE A 907 -5.51 5.80 -14.95
C PHE A 907 -6.12 5.86 -16.35
N GLN A 908 -6.31 4.70 -16.98
CA GLN A 908 -6.96 4.60 -18.30
C GLN A 908 -8.42 5.07 -18.25
N ALA A 909 -9.16 4.79 -17.16
CA ALA A 909 -10.51 5.29 -16.98
C ALA A 909 -10.54 6.83 -16.89
N LYS A 910 -9.63 7.46 -16.15
CA LYS A 910 -9.52 8.93 -16.13
C LYS A 910 -9.21 9.49 -17.52
N ALA A 911 -8.32 8.86 -18.26
CA ALA A 911 -7.96 9.35 -19.59
C ALA A 911 -9.05 9.12 -20.64
N TRP A 912 -9.66 7.93 -20.69
CA TRP A 912 -10.54 7.55 -21.80
C TRP A 912 -12.02 7.76 -21.51
N LEU A 913 -12.47 7.63 -20.25
CA LEU A 913 -13.86 7.88 -19.89
C LEU A 913 -14.10 9.34 -19.51
N LEU A 914 -13.23 9.91 -18.67
CA LEU A 914 -13.36 11.32 -18.30
C LEU A 914 -12.73 12.26 -19.33
N LYS A 915 -11.92 11.76 -20.27
CA LYS A 915 -11.21 12.57 -21.27
C LYS A 915 -10.28 13.63 -20.65
N GLU A 916 -9.69 13.31 -19.49
CA GLU A 916 -8.82 14.22 -18.75
C GLU A 916 -7.63 14.72 -19.58
N ARG A 917 -7.28 15.98 -19.38
CA ARG A 917 -6.15 16.62 -20.06
C ARG A 917 -4.81 16.07 -19.57
N ARG A 918 -3.78 16.18 -20.40
CA ARG A 918 -2.43 15.72 -20.08
C ARG A 918 -1.92 16.28 -18.74
N GLU A 919 -2.13 17.57 -18.46
CA GLU A 919 -1.67 18.21 -17.22
C GLU A 919 -2.33 17.65 -15.96
N GLU A 920 -3.51 17.04 -16.09
CA GLU A 920 -4.19 16.36 -14.98
C GLU A 920 -3.66 14.93 -14.82
N LEU A 921 -3.51 14.21 -15.92
CA LEU A 921 -3.05 12.82 -15.91
C LEU A 921 -1.62 12.70 -15.37
N VAL A 922 -0.72 13.63 -15.71
CA VAL A 922 0.69 13.56 -15.26
C VAL A 922 0.85 13.61 -13.75
N LYS A 923 -0.14 14.12 -13.02
CA LYS A 923 -0.14 14.12 -11.55
C LYS A 923 -0.17 12.70 -10.99
N TYR A 924 -0.85 11.81 -11.69
CA TYR A 924 -1.05 10.42 -11.29
C TYR A 924 -0.01 9.48 -11.91
N LEU A 925 0.99 10.01 -12.62
CA LEU A 925 2.14 9.23 -13.08
C LEU A 925 3.14 9.07 -11.93
N ASP A 926 3.06 7.92 -11.25
CA ASP A 926 4.07 7.50 -10.27
C ASP A 926 5.35 6.97 -10.95
N VAL A 927 6.10 6.10 -10.29
CA VAL A 927 7.27 5.38 -10.80
C VAL A 927 6.90 3.96 -11.28
N PRO A 928 7.76 3.30 -12.07
CA PRO A 928 7.56 1.90 -12.43
C PRO A 928 7.51 0.99 -11.20
N ALA A 929 6.57 0.03 -11.18
CA ALA A 929 6.48 -1.01 -10.17
C ALA A 929 7.57 -2.09 -10.31
N PHE A 930 8.28 -2.15 -11.44
CA PHE A 930 9.31 -3.14 -11.72
C PHE A 930 10.52 -2.50 -12.39
N GLU A 931 11.71 -2.94 -11.99
CA GLU A 931 12.96 -2.41 -12.53
C GLU A 931 13.15 -2.77 -14.02
N ARG A 932 12.80 -4.00 -14.41
CA ARG A 932 13.05 -4.54 -15.76
C ARG A 932 11.88 -4.32 -16.73
N GLY A 933 11.09 -3.26 -16.51
CA GLY A 933 9.97 -2.85 -17.36
C GLY A 933 8.60 -3.15 -16.74
N ASP A 934 7.66 -2.23 -16.95
CA ASP A 934 6.33 -2.26 -16.35
C ASP A 934 5.27 -1.85 -17.38
N LEU A 935 4.38 -2.79 -17.74
CA LEU A 935 3.38 -2.58 -18.80
C LEU A 935 2.36 -1.53 -18.41
N PHE A 936 1.93 -1.46 -17.14
CA PHE A 936 0.99 -0.43 -16.72
C PHE A 936 1.61 0.95 -16.80
N TYR A 937 2.87 1.09 -16.39
CA TYR A 937 3.55 2.37 -16.48
C TYR A 937 3.77 2.80 -17.94
N ILE A 938 4.20 1.87 -18.82
CA ILE A 938 4.29 2.11 -20.26
C ILE A 938 2.95 2.54 -20.85
N GLN A 939 1.86 1.84 -20.51
CA GLN A 939 0.51 2.22 -20.96
C GLN A 939 0.10 3.60 -20.43
N ASN A 940 0.38 3.92 -19.17
CA ASN A 940 0.05 5.22 -18.59
C ASN A 940 0.84 6.36 -19.28
N LEU A 941 2.11 6.13 -19.61
CA LEU A 941 2.92 7.08 -20.37
C LEU A 941 2.34 7.31 -21.78
N VAL A 942 2.01 6.24 -22.51
CA VAL A 942 1.37 6.32 -23.83
C VAL A 942 0.08 7.11 -23.75
N THR A 943 -0.78 6.77 -22.79
CA THR A 943 -2.07 7.44 -22.61
C THR A 943 -1.92 8.92 -22.26
N ALA A 944 -0.94 9.30 -21.43
CA ALA A 944 -0.65 10.69 -21.13
C ALA A 944 -0.08 11.44 -22.35
N ILE A 945 0.70 10.77 -23.21
CA ILE A 945 1.19 11.33 -24.48
C ILE A 945 0.01 11.59 -25.44
N GLU A 946 -0.93 10.65 -25.56
CA GLU A 946 -2.10 10.76 -26.44
C GLU A 946 -3.15 11.76 -25.93
N ALA A 947 -3.20 12.02 -24.63
CA ALA A 947 -4.17 12.94 -24.03
C ALA A 947 -4.03 14.38 -24.57
N PRO A 948 -5.14 15.13 -24.71
CA PRO A 948 -5.12 16.49 -25.23
C PRO A 948 -4.35 17.44 -24.30
N SER A 949 -3.60 18.38 -24.88
CA SER A 949 -2.87 19.44 -24.17
C SER A 949 -3.71 20.70 -23.89
N SER A 950 -4.89 20.81 -24.51
CA SER A 950 -5.81 21.94 -24.37
C SER A 950 -7.20 21.55 -24.87
N GLY A 951 -8.25 22.07 -24.23
CA GLY A 951 -9.64 21.64 -24.45
C GLY A 951 -10.00 20.53 -23.47
N GLY A 952 -10.60 20.91 -22.34
CA GLY A 952 -10.90 19.98 -21.26
C GLY A 952 -12.22 19.24 -21.47
N PRO A 953 -12.47 18.19 -20.70
CA PRO A 953 -13.78 18.01 -20.09
C PRO A 953 -14.03 19.22 -19.19
N THR A 954 -15.24 19.74 -19.25
CA THR A 954 -15.77 20.75 -18.34
C THR A 954 -15.36 20.37 -16.91
N ALA A 955 -14.85 21.31 -16.12
CA ALA A 955 -14.91 21.18 -14.68
C ALA A 955 -16.32 20.69 -14.34
N THR A 956 -16.46 19.68 -13.48
CA THR A 956 -17.76 19.25 -12.96
C THR A 956 -18.58 20.52 -12.77
N PRO A 957 -19.72 20.70 -13.47
CA PRO A 957 -20.51 21.89 -13.27
C PRO A 957 -20.75 21.93 -11.77
N ILE A 958 -20.19 22.94 -11.11
CA ILE A 958 -20.68 23.30 -9.79
C ILE A 958 -22.17 23.52 -10.07
N PRO A 959 -23.08 22.76 -9.46
CA PRO A 959 -24.50 22.93 -9.69
C PRO A 959 -24.77 24.42 -9.55
N ILE A 960 -25.16 25.08 -10.65
CA ILE A 960 -25.38 26.52 -10.61
C ILE A 960 -26.66 26.67 -9.78
N PRO A 961 -26.63 27.35 -8.62
CA PRO A 961 -27.83 27.48 -7.82
C PRO A 961 -28.93 28.14 -8.66
N GLY A 962 -30.03 27.43 -8.90
CA GLY A 962 -31.10 27.88 -9.80
C GLY A 962 -31.22 27.12 -11.13
N ASP A 963 -30.23 26.29 -11.52
CA ASP A 963 -30.26 25.48 -12.75
C ASP A 963 -30.91 24.11 -12.45
N ALA A 964 -32.20 23.99 -12.76
CA ALA A 964 -32.99 22.79 -12.46
C ALA A 964 -32.82 21.70 -13.52
N ASN A 965 -32.64 22.07 -14.78
CA ASN A 965 -32.48 21.11 -15.88
C ASN A 965 -31.02 20.67 -16.11
N SER A 966 -30.07 21.28 -15.40
CA SER A 966 -28.62 21.05 -15.49
C SER A 966 -28.04 21.33 -16.87
N ASP A 967 -28.60 22.29 -17.62
CA ASP A 967 -28.11 22.69 -18.94
C ASP A 967 -26.98 23.74 -18.89
N GLY A 968 -26.62 24.18 -17.68
CA GLY A 968 -25.58 25.17 -17.42
C GLY A 968 -26.06 26.62 -17.53
N ARG A 969 -27.37 26.86 -17.57
CA ARG A 969 -28.00 28.20 -17.54
C ARG A 969 -29.04 28.24 -16.42
N VAL A 970 -29.31 29.45 -15.92
CA VAL A 970 -30.45 29.71 -15.04
C VAL A 970 -31.39 30.60 -15.81
N ASP A 971 -32.40 30.00 -16.43
CA ASP A 971 -33.29 30.68 -17.37
C ASP A 971 -34.78 30.36 -17.12
N GLY A 972 -35.63 30.73 -18.08
CA GLY A 972 -37.08 30.57 -17.97
C GLY A 972 -37.53 29.11 -17.92
N VAL A 973 -36.74 28.17 -18.40
CA VAL A 973 -37.03 26.72 -18.31
C VAL A 973 -36.95 26.26 -16.86
N ASP A 974 -35.94 26.71 -16.12
CA ASP A 974 -35.77 26.39 -14.69
C ASP A 974 -36.89 26.99 -13.85
N TYR A 975 -37.37 28.18 -14.21
CA TYR A 975 -38.53 28.78 -13.57
C TYR A 975 -39.79 27.94 -13.77
N VAL A 976 -39.99 27.38 -14.95
CA VAL A 976 -41.15 26.51 -15.22
C VAL A 976 -41.07 25.23 -14.39
N ILE A 977 -39.87 24.68 -14.21
CA ILE A 977 -39.64 23.50 -13.37
C ILE A 977 -39.90 23.82 -11.88
N TRP A 978 -39.37 24.94 -11.38
CA TRP A 978 -39.68 25.43 -10.03
C TRP A 978 -41.18 25.66 -9.85
N LEU A 979 -41.83 26.33 -10.80
CA LEU A 979 -43.25 26.66 -10.73
C LEU A 979 -44.14 25.41 -10.76
N SER A 980 -43.77 24.38 -11.52
CA SER A 980 -44.52 23.12 -11.57
C SER A 980 -44.45 22.32 -10.27
N HIS A 981 -43.45 22.59 -9.43
CA HIS A 981 -43.23 21.93 -8.14
C HIS A 981 -43.45 22.88 -6.94
N PHE A 982 -43.92 24.11 -7.17
CA PHE A 982 -44.11 25.09 -6.11
C PHE A 982 -45.06 24.58 -5.02
N ASN A 983 -44.60 24.66 -3.78
CA ASN A 983 -45.27 24.21 -2.57
C ASN A 983 -45.47 22.68 -2.50
N GLN A 984 -44.61 21.91 -3.16
CA GLN A 984 -44.57 20.45 -3.12
C GLN A 984 -43.31 19.97 -2.40
N ASN A 985 -43.43 18.82 -1.72
CA ASN A 985 -42.25 18.12 -1.21
C ASN A 985 -41.55 17.40 -2.35
N THR A 986 -40.24 17.54 -2.46
CA THR A 986 -39.49 17.02 -3.59
C THR A 986 -38.46 15.96 -3.16
N GLY A 987 -38.25 14.98 -4.03
CA GLY A 987 -37.27 13.91 -3.82
C GLY A 987 -36.02 14.06 -4.67
N ASN A 988 -36.06 14.92 -5.71
CA ASN A 988 -34.98 15.10 -6.67
C ASN A 988 -34.21 16.42 -6.47
N GLY A 989 -34.44 17.14 -5.37
CA GLY A 989 -33.74 18.38 -5.01
C GLY A 989 -33.84 19.45 -6.10
N ALA A 990 -32.71 20.00 -6.54
CA ALA A 990 -32.64 21.06 -7.53
C ALA A 990 -33.36 20.73 -8.86
N ARG A 991 -33.47 19.45 -9.24
CA ARG A 991 -34.20 19.03 -10.44
C ARG A 991 -35.70 19.26 -10.38
N ASP A 992 -36.25 19.36 -9.18
CA ASP A 992 -37.65 19.73 -8.93
C ASP A 992 -37.75 21.19 -8.47
N GLY A 993 -36.69 21.99 -8.63
CA GLY A 993 -36.62 23.40 -8.22
C GLY A 993 -36.35 23.65 -6.73
N ASP A 994 -35.95 22.63 -5.96
CA ASP A 994 -35.48 22.80 -4.56
C ASP A 994 -33.97 23.08 -4.55
N PHE A 995 -33.62 24.36 -4.68
CA PHE A 995 -32.24 24.82 -4.84
C PHE A 995 -31.51 25.03 -3.50
N ASN A 996 -32.23 25.09 -2.37
CA ASN A 996 -31.64 25.15 -1.04
C ASN A 996 -31.54 23.75 -0.36
N ASN A 997 -32.11 22.72 -0.99
CA ASN A 997 -32.12 21.33 -0.55
C ASN A 997 -32.84 21.10 0.79
N ASP A 998 -33.88 21.89 1.07
CA ASP A 998 -34.74 21.78 2.27
C ASP A 998 -35.90 20.77 2.09
N ARG A 999 -35.98 20.13 0.91
CA ARG A 999 -36.99 19.16 0.45
C ARG A 999 -38.36 19.76 0.13
N VAL A 1000 -38.46 21.09 0.03
CA VAL A 1000 -39.70 21.79 -0.29
C VAL A 1000 -39.43 22.89 -1.31
N THR A 1001 -39.87 22.71 -2.56
CA THR A 1001 -39.74 23.78 -3.58
C THR A 1001 -40.64 24.95 -3.22
N ASN A 1002 -40.06 26.05 -2.74
CA ASN A 1002 -40.80 27.17 -2.17
C ASN A 1002 -40.22 28.54 -2.57
N GLY A 1003 -40.66 29.60 -1.89
CA GLY A 1003 -40.24 30.97 -2.19
C GLY A 1003 -38.75 31.24 -1.95
N ALA A 1004 -38.09 30.49 -1.06
CA ALA A 1004 -36.64 30.56 -0.86
C ALA A 1004 -35.88 30.10 -2.10
N ASP A 1005 -36.37 29.07 -2.77
CA ASP A 1005 -35.77 28.55 -4.01
C ASP A 1005 -35.97 29.52 -5.18
N TYR A 1006 -37.13 30.19 -5.23
CA TYR A 1006 -37.34 31.27 -6.20
C TYR A 1006 -36.31 32.38 -6.04
N VAL A 1007 -35.97 32.75 -4.80
CA VAL A 1007 -34.94 33.76 -4.52
C VAL A 1007 -33.57 33.28 -5.03
N ILE A 1008 -33.25 31.98 -4.89
CA ILE A 1008 -32.02 31.41 -5.44
C ILE A 1008 -32.04 31.45 -6.97
N TRP A 1009 -33.12 31.05 -7.61
CA TRP A 1009 -33.28 31.10 -9.06
C TRP A 1009 -33.14 32.53 -9.60
N ILE A 1010 -33.93 33.49 -9.10
CA ILE A 1010 -33.93 34.87 -9.62
C ILE A 1010 -32.59 35.59 -9.36
N THR A 1011 -31.88 35.25 -8.28
CA THR A 1011 -30.56 35.82 -7.97
C THR A 1011 -29.50 35.36 -8.96
N ASN A 1012 -29.68 34.16 -9.54
CA ASN A 1012 -28.76 33.58 -10.50
C ASN A 1012 -29.28 33.65 -11.95
N TYR A 1013 -30.49 34.18 -12.18
CA TYR A 1013 -31.09 34.29 -13.51
C TYR A 1013 -30.23 35.13 -14.46
N THR A 1014 -29.80 34.49 -15.55
CA THR A 1014 -29.03 35.13 -16.61
C THR A 1014 -29.88 35.21 -17.87
N SER A 1015 -30.10 36.43 -18.38
CA SER A 1015 -30.95 36.72 -19.54
C SER A 1015 -30.49 36.08 -20.85
#